data_AF-A0A2D6EZI9-F1
#
_entry.id   AF-A0A2D6EZI9-F1
#
_cell.length_a   1.000
_cell.length_b   1.000
_cell.length_c   1.000
_cell.angle_alpha   90.00
_cell.angle_beta   90.00
_cell.angle_gamma   90.00
#
_symmetry.space_group_name_H-M   'P 1'
#
loop_
_entity.id
_entity.type
_entity.pdbx_description
1 polymer ?
#
loop_
_entity_poly.entity_id
_entity_poly.type
_entity_poly.pdbx_seq_one_letter_code
_entity_poly.pdbx_strand_id
1 'polypeptide(L)'
;DLSGYELRYETQTTSAVWDNANVLTSVTKGTLVTNAALPPGSWTLHDRAVDTSSNYSSNSALFNLTVTNQNNVITTVTNAPSWLGINPTYAAYPKYIGHMPNSISVTNDVDGTYFDNLGLLNTNTINTVRFDHVPASKAALGFKVEAAETNLLLRSETFDNVKWVKTGSMVVTADQAVAPNGTTTADKLDDTSAGQDQVYNNVTISDDNSVLKYSVFMHKGTSSNVSMNLSLTGGSGSDNVAIFDLENGVALPTTGGAAPDDAGIVAIGNGWFRCWVEKANNGSGNTTARCYIHPAHSATFEEARDNSYTGDCYAWGATLESNLDISSYVKTEGSTVLRDADDIIDNEVSAWWKDDGVGNTIVVDTHLPFVGSLQTVFQIDTASTNNLLSVYFDDGIPTLTIVDSGTIQVSACAVGSAWVDGQSGSFALRVKRNNITFYQDGVSIVSSTTGTIPVFSGGTLRYGNDLSGNYLNGHIAMFEQWAHPQKELDLKFRSRGERVNGRSVGALVRHDLSQSLLPNGTGVGADVTSTYSVDPLPSAVSSTLEYFTPEQTFSFDATNVRVWGDLEGKLMPGASGSAVVDLEIDYRTDAGSYDGFEAWTVGNVTARNILAKPILDTTQGKSRLTKSTLTLDVLDREESAKDIVVSSGGSTILFSEQFHYAPIIQLTVDATSGLFPVKSTVTTSGFTAQVFNTSNQDVGGIIDWQATGA
;
A
#
# COMPACT_ATOMS: atom_id res chain seq x y z
N ASP A 1 -57.85 -5.94 25.35
CA ASP A 1 -57.08 -6.88 26.15
C ASP A 1 -55.60 -6.56 25.92
N LEU A 2 -54.99 -5.75 26.78
CA LEU A 2 -53.64 -5.20 26.54
C LEU A 2 -52.65 -5.86 27.51
N SER A 3 -51.68 -6.57 26.94
CA SER A 3 -50.58 -7.23 27.65
C SER A 3 -49.30 -6.40 27.62
N GLY A 4 -49.11 -5.61 26.56
CA GLY A 4 -47.88 -4.85 26.35
C GLY A 4 -47.87 -4.02 25.07
N TYR A 5 -46.70 -3.49 24.75
CA TYR A 5 -46.41 -2.83 23.47
C TYR A 5 -44.96 -3.09 23.06
N GLU A 6 -44.70 -3.08 21.76
CA GLU A 6 -43.37 -3.19 21.19
C GLU A 6 -43.08 -1.94 20.37
N LEU A 7 -41.91 -1.36 20.60
CA LEU A 7 -41.37 -0.23 19.88
C LEU A 7 -40.29 -0.74 18.93
N ARG A 8 -40.37 -0.34 17.67
CA ARG A 8 -39.34 -0.60 16.65
C ARG A 8 -38.89 0.71 16.00
N TYR A 9 -37.75 0.72 15.35
CA TYR A 9 -37.25 1.87 14.60
C TYR A 9 -36.64 1.44 13.25
N GLU A 10 -36.82 2.28 12.24
CA GLU A 10 -36.14 2.17 10.94
C GLU A 10 -35.65 3.55 10.49
N THR A 11 -34.72 3.58 9.53
CA THR A 11 -34.29 4.85 8.91
C THR A 11 -35.51 5.60 8.40
N GLN A 12 -35.54 6.92 8.51
CA GLN A 12 -36.72 7.69 8.12
C GLN A 12 -37.08 7.44 6.64
N THR A 13 -38.24 6.83 6.38
CA THR A 13 -38.74 6.56 5.02
C THR A 13 -40.18 7.03 4.84
N THR A 14 -40.63 7.14 3.59
CA THR A 14 -42.03 7.40 3.24
C THR A 14 -42.90 6.14 3.18
N SER A 15 -42.29 4.96 3.33
CA SER A 15 -42.93 3.64 3.18
C SER A 15 -42.51 2.69 4.31
N ALA A 16 -42.66 3.14 5.56
CA ALA A 16 -42.25 2.39 6.74
C ALA A 16 -43.08 1.09 6.92
N VAL A 17 -42.41 -0.05 7.15
CA VAL A 17 -43.03 -1.38 7.26
C VAL A 17 -42.58 -2.06 8.55
N TRP A 18 -43.55 -2.42 9.41
CA TRP A 18 -43.31 -3.03 10.73
C TRP A 18 -42.31 -4.20 10.72
N ASP A 19 -42.44 -5.10 9.73
CA ASP A 19 -41.61 -6.31 9.64
C ASP A 19 -40.15 -6.02 9.25
N ASN A 20 -39.87 -4.82 8.73
CA ASN A 20 -38.53 -4.38 8.34
C ASN A 20 -37.84 -3.54 9.44
N ALA A 21 -38.55 -3.12 10.48
CA ALA A 21 -38.03 -2.25 11.53
C ALA A 21 -37.31 -3.04 12.63
N ASN A 22 -36.26 -2.44 13.21
CA ASN A 22 -35.46 -3.02 14.29
C ASN A 22 -36.15 -2.84 15.64
N VAL A 23 -36.14 -3.87 16.48
CA VAL A 23 -36.76 -3.77 17.82
C VAL A 23 -35.96 -2.81 18.70
N LEU A 24 -36.64 -1.78 19.22
CA LEU A 24 -36.09 -0.84 20.19
C LEU A 24 -36.34 -1.34 21.61
N THR A 25 -37.59 -1.66 21.95
CA THR A 25 -37.94 -2.20 23.28
C THR A 25 -39.31 -2.87 23.24
N SER A 26 -39.55 -3.79 24.17
CA SER A 26 -40.85 -4.42 24.39
C SER A 26 -41.24 -4.29 25.86
N VAL A 27 -42.44 -3.80 26.14
CA VAL A 27 -42.95 -3.62 27.49
C VAL A 27 -44.07 -4.61 27.74
N THR A 28 -43.97 -5.36 28.84
CA THR A 28 -45.06 -6.17 29.39
C THR A 28 -45.61 -5.51 30.66
N LYS A 29 -46.89 -5.74 30.94
CA LYS A 29 -47.62 -5.10 32.04
C LYS A 29 -46.93 -5.29 33.40
N GLY A 30 -46.25 -4.24 33.90
CA GLY A 30 -45.75 -4.18 35.29
C GLY A 30 -44.29 -3.78 35.51
N THR A 31 -43.45 -3.69 34.46
CA THR A 31 -42.03 -3.29 34.62
C THR A 31 -41.60 -2.39 33.47
N LEU A 32 -41.21 -1.15 33.76
CA LEU A 32 -40.59 -0.25 32.79
C LEU A 32 -39.09 -0.59 32.75
N VAL A 33 -38.61 -1.20 31.67
CA VAL A 33 -37.17 -1.32 31.39
C VAL A 33 -36.87 -0.38 30.23
N THR A 34 -36.37 0.82 30.54
CA THR A 34 -35.81 1.73 29.53
C THR A 34 -34.30 1.55 29.54
N ASN A 35 -33.74 0.86 28.54
CA ASN A 35 -32.31 0.97 28.29
C ASN A 35 -31.86 0.80 26.82
N ALA A 36 -32.75 0.93 25.84
CA ALA A 36 -32.34 0.97 24.44
C ALA A 36 -32.21 2.43 23.99
N ALA A 37 -30.98 2.90 23.77
CA ALA A 37 -30.70 4.22 23.21
C ALA A 37 -30.89 4.18 21.68
N LEU A 38 -31.69 5.11 21.14
CA LEU A 38 -31.70 5.34 19.69
C LEU A 38 -30.36 5.97 19.26
N PRO A 39 -29.69 5.43 18.22
CA PRO A 39 -28.48 6.05 17.69
C PRO A 39 -28.77 7.41 17.06
N PRO A 40 -27.75 8.29 16.88
CA PRO A 40 -27.90 9.51 16.09
C PRO A 40 -28.38 9.20 14.66
N GLY A 41 -29.27 10.02 14.13
CA GLY A 41 -29.87 9.82 12.81
C GLY A 41 -31.30 10.31 12.73
N SER A 42 -31.90 10.22 11.54
CA SER A 42 -33.33 10.46 11.35
C SER A 42 -34.05 9.13 11.23
N TRP A 43 -35.00 8.90 12.14
CA TRP A 43 -35.65 7.61 12.35
C TRP A 43 -37.17 7.74 12.24
N THR A 44 -37.80 6.66 11.77
CA THR A 44 -39.23 6.41 11.93
C THR A 44 -39.41 5.34 13.00
N LEU A 45 -40.07 5.70 14.10
CA LEU A 45 -40.45 4.82 15.19
C LEU A 45 -41.82 4.19 14.91
N HIS A 46 -41.92 2.90 15.20
CA HIS A 46 -43.15 2.12 15.16
C HIS A 46 -43.58 1.74 16.56
N ASP A 47 -44.88 1.80 16.83
CA ASP A 47 -45.50 1.21 18.01
C ASP A 47 -46.62 0.25 17.61
N ARG A 48 -46.61 -0.96 18.17
CA ARG A 48 -47.75 -1.89 18.14
C ARG A 48 -48.05 -2.42 19.53
N ALA A 49 -49.33 -2.40 19.88
CA ALA A 49 -49.84 -3.02 21.10
C ALA A 49 -49.88 -4.54 20.95
N VAL A 50 -49.66 -5.26 22.06
CA VAL A 50 -49.71 -6.73 22.14
C VAL A 50 -50.83 -7.14 23.11
N ASP A 51 -51.70 -8.07 22.70
CA ASP A 51 -52.77 -8.62 23.53
C ASP A 51 -52.28 -9.75 24.46
N THR A 52 -53.15 -10.27 25.36
CA THR A 52 -52.73 -11.35 26.29
C THR A 52 -52.58 -12.71 25.62
N SER A 53 -52.90 -12.80 24.34
CA SER A 53 -52.67 -13.97 23.47
C SER A 53 -51.46 -13.77 22.55
N SER A 54 -50.63 -12.74 22.80
CA SER A 54 -49.43 -12.39 22.04
C SER A 54 -49.66 -11.94 20.58
N ASN A 55 -50.87 -11.48 20.24
CA ASN A 55 -51.13 -10.91 18.91
C ASN A 55 -50.83 -9.40 18.91
N TYR A 56 -50.22 -8.92 17.83
CA TYR A 56 -49.99 -7.49 17.61
C TYR A 56 -51.24 -6.78 17.06
N SER A 57 -51.38 -5.48 17.36
CA SER A 57 -52.40 -4.63 16.76
C SER A 57 -52.29 -4.61 15.23
N SER A 58 -53.43 -4.60 14.54
CA SER A 58 -53.50 -4.66 13.07
C SER A 58 -52.78 -3.48 12.39
N ASN A 59 -52.79 -2.32 13.03
CA ASN A 59 -52.10 -1.12 12.57
C ASN A 59 -50.92 -0.78 13.49
N SER A 60 -49.87 -0.19 12.93
CA SER A 60 -48.76 0.41 13.67
C SER A 60 -48.91 1.92 13.72
N ALA A 61 -48.62 2.54 14.87
CA ALA A 61 -48.47 3.99 14.97
C ALA A 61 -47.03 4.39 14.59
N LEU A 62 -46.89 5.46 13.80
CA LEU A 62 -45.60 5.94 13.29
C LEU A 62 -45.25 7.32 13.87
N PHE A 63 -43.99 7.53 14.22
CA PHE A 63 -43.46 8.80 14.68
C PHE A 63 -42.05 9.06 14.15
N ASN A 64 -41.81 10.21 13.53
CA ASN A 64 -40.47 10.57 13.03
C ASN A 64 -39.68 11.34 14.10
N LEU A 65 -38.44 10.92 14.35
CA LEU A 65 -37.53 11.51 15.33
C LEU A 65 -36.15 11.69 14.70
N THR A 66 -35.57 12.89 14.82
CA THR A 66 -34.15 13.13 14.53
C THR A 66 -33.38 13.21 15.84
N VAL A 67 -32.40 12.33 15.99
CA VAL A 67 -31.45 12.30 17.11
C VAL A 67 -30.14 12.91 16.61
N THR A 68 -29.72 14.04 17.17
CA THR A 68 -28.46 14.71 16.81
C THR A 68 -27.33 14.28 17.73
N ASN A 69 -26.15 13.95 17.18
CA ASN A 69 -24.94 13.79 17.98
C ASN A 69 -24.33 15.17 18.23
N GLN A 70 -24.15 15.55 19.49
CA GLN A 70 -23.39 16.77 19.85
C GLN A 70 -21.88 16.49 19.95
N ASN A 71 -21.47 15.21 19.90
CA ASN A 71 -20.07 14.81 19.99
C ASN A 71 -19.40 14.94 18.62
N ASN A 72 -18.14 15.38 18.63
CA ASN A 72 -17.29 15.33 17.45
C ASN A 72 -16.80 13.91 17.22
N VAL A 73 -17.06 13.41 16.02
CA VAL A 73 -16.64 12.06 15.62
C VAL A 73 -15.15 12.06 15.37
N ILE A 74 -14.41 11.31 16.19
CA ILE A 74 -12.97 11.09 16.00
C ILE A 74 -12.75 10.13 14.84
N THR A 75 -13.46 9.00 14.90
CA THR A 75 -13.44 8.00 13.82
C THR A 75 -14.77 7.25 13.76
N THR A 76 -15.15 6.87 12.55
CA THR A 76 -16.25 5.96 12.29
C THR A 76 -15.75 4.89 11.33
N VAL A 77 -15.70 3.67 11.80
CA VAL A 77 -15.26 2.52 11.02
C VAL A 77 -16.48 1.69 10.69
N THR A 78 -16.97 1.85 9.46
CA THR A 78 -17.98 0.97 8.89
C THR A 78 -17.30 -0.26 8.35
N ASN A 79 -17.63 -1.41 8.93
CA ASN A 79 -17.06 -2.68 8.53
C ASN A 79 -17.84 -3.33 7.36
N ALA A 80 -19.01 -2.82 6.93
CA ALA A 80 -19.88 -3.39 5.88
C ALA A 80 -20.20 -2.45 4.67
N PRO A 81 -20.43 -2.93 3.42
CA PRO A 81 -20.22 -4.29 2.90
C PRO A 81 -18.76 -4.54 2.51
N SER A 82 -17.89 -3.55 2.71
CA SER A 82 -16.45 -3.57 2.49
C SER A 82 -15.71 -4.41 3.53
N TRP A 83 -16.21 -5.63 3.81
CA TRP A 83 -15.43 -6.67 4.47
C TRP A 83 -14.37 -7.30 3.53
N LEU A 84 -14.15 -6.68 2.37
CA LEU A 84 -12.92 -6.63 1.59
C LEU A 84 -12.99 -5.29 0.85
N GLY A 85 -12.20 -4.31 1.25
CA GLY A 85 -11.71 -3.35 0.29
C GLY A 85 -10.73 -4.09 -0.62
N ILE A 86 -11.22 -4.60 -1.74
CA ILE A 86 -10.41 -4.62 -2.95
C ILE A 86 -10.27 -3.14 -3.30
N ASN A 87 -9.18 -2.52 -2.87
CA ASN A 87 -8.68 -1.34 -3.55
C ASN A 87 -7.60 -1.85 -4.51
N PRO A 88 -7.68 -1.60 -5.83
CA PRO A 88 -6.62 -1.96 -6.78
C PRO A 88 -5.28 -1.26 -6.49
N THR A 89 -5.20 -0.41 -5.47
CA THR A 89 -3.95 0.10 -4.90
C THR A 89 -3.55 -0.72 -3.68
N TYR A 90 -2.81 -1.80 -3.93
CA TYR A 90 -1.95 -2.43 -2.94
C TYR A 90 -0.98 -1.36 -2.38
N ALA A 91 -1.36 -0.75 -1.26
CA ALA A 91 -0.40 -0.43 -0.22
C ALA A 91 -0.53 -1.55 0.80
N ALA A 92 -0.02 -2.73 0.44
CA ALA A 92 0.49 -3.63 1.46
C ALA A 92 1.51 -2.77 2.23
N TYR A 93 1.19 -2.37 3.45
CA TYR A 93 2.22 -1.88 4.34
C TYR A 93 3.22 -3.05 4.45
N PRO A 94 4.48 -2.94 3.98
CA PRO A 94 5.47 -3.90 4.38
C PRO A 94 5.39 -4.01 5.89
N LYS A 95 5.35 -5.23 6.42
CA LYS A 95 5.56 -5.52 7.84
C LYS A 95 6.90 -4.97 8.36
N TYR A 96 7.71 -4.40 7.46
CA TYR A 96 8.95 -3.68 7.71
C TYR A 96 8.88 -2.17 7.41
N ILE A 97 7.71 -1.51 7.41
CA ILE A 97 7.73 -0.04 7.62
C ILE A 97 8.05 0.20 9.10
N GLY A 98 9.35 0.29 9.42
CA GLY A 98 9.81 0.98 10.62
C GLY A 98 10.78 0.23 11.55
N HIS A 99 11.02 -1.08 11.37
CA HIS A 99 12.12 -1.79 12.03
C HIS A 99 12.46 -3.05 11.22
N MET A 100 13.49 -2.97 10.38
CA MET A 100 14.26 -4.17 10.02
C MET A 100 14.75 -4.76 11.35
N PRO A 101 14.55 -6.06 11.67
CA PRO A 101 15.17 -6.65 12.85
C PRO A 101 16.68 -6.38 12.84
N ASN A 102 17.27 -6.16 14.02
CA ASN A 102 18.69 -5.80 14.16
C ASN A 102 19.67 -6.81 13.53
N SER A 103 19.19 -7.99 13.14
CA SER A 103 19.97 -9.03 12.45
C SER A 103 20.12 -8.82 10.94
N ILE A 104 19.35 -7.90 10.35
CA ILE A 104 19.44 -7.59 8.93
C ILE A 104 20.59 -6.60 8.68
N SER A 105 21.52 -7.00 7.83
CA SER A 105 22.56 -6.13 7.29
C SER A 105 22.28 -5.82 5.82
N VAL A 106 22.53 -4.58 5.45
CA VAL A 106 22.37 -4.06 4.09
C VAL A 106 23.73 -3.56 3.65
N THR A 107 24.21 -4.08 2.53
CA THR A 107 25.39 -3.57 1.86
C THR A 107 24.95 -3.01 0.51
N ASN A 108 25.06 -1.70 0.39
CA ASN A 108 24.97 -0.95 -0.87
C ASN A 108 25.75 0.36 -0.71
N ASP A 109 26.48 0.77 -1.75
CA ASP A 109 27.18 2.07 -1.75
C ASP A 109 26.23 3.22 -2.15
N VAL A 110 26.72 4.46 -2.15
CA VAL A 110 26.00 5.65 -2.64
C VAL A 110 25.54 5.47 -4.10
N ASP A 111 24.55 6.25 -4.49
CA ASP A 111 24.08 6.49 -5.88
C ASP A 111 22.92 5.62 -6.41
N GLY A 112 22.41 4.65 -5.63
CA GLY A 112 21.12 4.02 -5.93
C GLY A 112 19.94 4.96 -5.70
N THR A 113 18.99 5.05 -6.64
CA THR A 113 17.78 5.88 -6.49
C THR A 113 16.52 5.06 -6.26
N TYR A 114 15.49 5.70 -5.69
CA TYR A 114 14.15 5.14 -5.47
C TYR A 114 13.11 6.26 -5.41
N PHE A 115 11.84 5.94 -5.64
CA PHE A 115 10.73 6.85 -5.45
C PHE A 115 10.13 6.70 -4.05
N ASP A 116 9.98 7.82 -3.35
CA ASP A 116 9.37 7.85 -2.02
C ASP A 116 7.84 7.77 -2.08
N ASN A 117 7.21 7.80 -0.90
CA ASN A 117 5.75 7.76 -0.76
C ASN A 117 5.02 9.01 -1.33
N LEU A 118 5.75 10.04 -1.73
CA LEU A 118 5.23 11.22 -2.43
C LEU A 118 5.37 11.10 -3.94
N GLY A 119 6.12 10.11 -4.43
CA GLY A 119 6.47 9.92 -5.84
C GLY A 119 7.68 10.75 -6.28
N LEU A 120 8.50 11.23 -5.33
CA LEU A 120 9.73 11.98 -5.64
C LEU A 120 10.93 11.05 -5.70
N LEU A 121 11.80 11.27 -6.69
CA LEU A 121 13.04 10.50 -6.85
C LEU A 121 14.07 10.95 -5.82
N ASN A 122 14.52 10.03 -4.99
CA ASN A 122 15.53 10.25 -3.97
C ASN A 122 16.75 9.35 -4.22
N THR A 123 17.91 9.80 -3.72
CA THR A 123 19.14 9.01 -3.68
C THR A 123 19.27 8.37 -2.30
N ASN A 124 19.73 7.13 -2.27
CA ASN A 124 19.89 6.36 -1.06
C ASN A 124 21.07 6.83 -0.22
N THR A 125 20.96 6.66 1.10
CA THR A 125 22.12 6.70 1.99
C THR A 125 22.84 5.35 1.95
N ILE A 126 24.18 5.33 2.08
CA ILE A 126 24.98 4.11 2.12
C ILE A 126 24.44 3.14 3.18
N ASN A 127 24.42 1.84 2.87
CA ASN A 127 23.97 0.76 3.74
C ASN A 127 22.54 0.93 4.27
N THR A 128 21.64 1.47 3.44
CA THR A 128 20.23 1.62 3.78
C THR A 128 19.31 1.00 2.73
N VAL A 129 18.11 0.62 3.19
CA VAL A 129 17.12 -0.06 2.37
C VAL A 129 16.35 0.96 1.54
N ARG A 130 16.18 0.68 0.24
CA ARG A 130 15.41 1.53 -0.67
C ARG A 130 13.95 1.07 -0.71
N PHE A 131 13.06 1.76 0.00
CA PHE A 131 11.62 1.50 -0.06
C PHE A 131 10.99 2.26 -1.23
N ASP A 132 10.70 1.53 -2.30
CA ASP A 132 10.32 2.10 -3.59
C ASP A 132 8.80 2.11 -3.78
N HIS A 133 8.34 3.06 -4.59
CA HIS A 133 6.94 3.27 -4.90
C HIS A 133 6.76 3.42 -6.40
N VAL A 134 5.58 3.06 -6.89
CA VAL A 134 5.17 3.46 -8.23
C VAL A 134 5.00 4.98 -8.21
N PRO A 135 5.80 5.75 -8.95
CA PRO A 135 5.85 7.20 -8.76
C PRO A 135 4.55 7.93 -9.14
N ALA A 136 3.84 7.45 -10.18
CA ALA A 136 2.57 8.04 -10.60
C ALA A 136 1.40 7.76 -9.64
N SER A 137 1.28 6.53 -9.12
CA SER A 137 0.16 6.11 -8.26
C SER A 137 0.49 6.16 -6.77
N LYS A 138 1.77 6.29 -6.42
CA LYS A 138 2.34 6.25 -5.06
C LYS A 138 2.10 4.92 -4.34
N ALA A 139 1.76 3.87 -5.09
CA ALA A 139 1.59 2.53 -4.55
C ALA A 139 2.96 1.99 -4.09
N ALA A 140 3.02 1.43 -2.88
CA ALA A 140 4.24 0.85 -2.35
C ALA A 140 4.56 -0.46 -3.08
N LEU A 141 5.82 -0.61 -3.53
CA LEU A 141 6.30 -1.84 -4.17
C LEU A 141 7.06 -2.74 -3.19
N GLY A 142 7.58 -2.18 -2.10
CA GLY A 142 8.43 -2.89 -1.15
C GLY A 142 9.85 -2.33 -1.13
N PHE A 143 10.79 -3.11 -0.59
CA PHE A 143 12.19 -2.75 -0.74
C PHE A 143 12.73 -3.25 -2.07
N LYS A 144 13.51 -2.40 -2.73
CA LYS A 144 14.13 -2.66 -4.02
C LYS A 144 15.44 -3.43 -3.86
N VAL A 145 15.69 -4.39 -4.74
CA VAL A 145 16.94 -5.17 -4.83
C VAL A 145 17.39 -5.25 -6.27
N GLU A 146 18.58 -4.75 -6.56
CA GLU A 146 19.14 -4.68 -7.92
C GLU A 146 20.61 -5.15 -7.98
N ALA A 147 21.00 -5.77 -9.09
CA ALA A 147 22.38 -6.11 -9.42
C ALA A 147 23.25 -4.84 -9.58
N ALA A 148 24.57 -4.96 -9.69
CA ALA A 148 25.43 -3.80 -9.93
C ALA A 148 25.26 -3.28 -11.37
N GLU A 149 25.23 -1.96 -11.57
CA GLU A 149 25.07 -1.35 -12.89
C GLU A 149 25.87 -0.07 -13.06
N THR A 150 26.38 0.18 -14.27
CA THR A 150 27.14 1.41 -14.57
C THR A 150 26.39 2.24 -15.60
N ASN A 151 26.09 3.50 -15.26
CA ASN A 151 25.65 4.45 -16.27
C ASN A 151 26.87 4.89 -17.11
N LEU A 152 26.88 4.47 -18.38
CA LEU A 152 27.97 4.72 -19.32
C LEU A 152 27.93 6.14 -19.92
N LEU A 153 26.83 6.87 -19.73
CA LEU A 153 26.74 8.28 -20.13
C LEU A 153 27.53 9.16 -19.18
N LEU A 154 28.06 10.26 -19.72
CA LEU A 154 28.60 11.36 -18.93
C LEU A 154 27.62 12.52 -18.97
N ARG A 155 27.54 13.29 -17.87
CA ARG A 155 26.69 14.47 -17.73
C ARG A 155 25.20 14.13 -17.93
N SER A 156 24.68 13.18 -17.17
CA SER A 156 23.32 12.65 -17.33
C SER A 156 22.18 13.68 -17.14
N GLU A 157 22.43 14.85 -16.55
CA GLU A 157 21.40 15.86 -16.25
C GLU A 157 21.59 17.19 -16.99
N THR A 158 22.76 17.42 -17.60
CA THR A 158 23.14 18.72 -18.19
C THR A 158 23.31 18.57 -19.70
N PHE A 159 22.20 18.55 -20.44
CA PHE A 159 22.14 18.40 -21.90
C PHE A 159 22.65 19.66 -22.63
N ASP A 160 22.68 20.80 -21.94
CA ASP A 160 23.31 22.04 -22.39
C ASP A 160 24.84 21.91 -22.56
N ASN A 161 25.47 21.00 -21.81
CA ASN A 161 26.91 20.79 -21.81
C ASN A 161 27.46 20.34 -23.17
N VAL A 162 28.74 20.65 -23.44
CA VAL A 162 29.45 20.28 -24.69
C VAL A 162 29.55 18.78 -24.92
N LYS A 163 29.47 17.96 -23.87
CA LYS A 163 29.45 16.49 -23.98
C LYS A 163 28.22 15.98 -24.75
N TRP A 164 27.13 16.75 -24.72
CA TRP A 164 25.94 16.53 -25.52
C TRP A 164 26.04 17.35 -26.80
N VAL A 165 26.35 16.66 -27.90
CA VAL A 165 26.51 17.27 -29.23
C VAL A 165 25.15 17.69 -29.76
N LYS A 166 25.08 18.93 -30.25
CA LYS A 166 23.87 19.55 -30.79
C LYS A 166 24.05 19.70 -32.30
N THR A 167 23.04 19.37 -33.09
CA THR A 167 23.06 19.56 -34.55
C THR A 167 21.91 20.42 -35.02
N GLY A 168 22.01 20.93 -36.25
CA GLY A 168 21.01 21.82 -36.81
C GLY A 168 20.94 23.15 -36.04
N SER A 169 19.74 23.62 -35.77
CA SER A 169 19.44 24.81 -34.97
C SER A 169 19.00 24.47 -33.54
N MET A 170 19.30 23.27 -33.05
CA MET A 170 18.95 22.82 -31.71
C MET A 170 19.42 23.81 -30.63
N VAL A 171 18.47 24.31 -29.85
CA VAL A 171 18.74 25.16 -28.68
C VAL A 171 18.46 24.37 -27.42
N VAL A 172 19.45 24.29 -26.52
CA VAL A 172 19.28 23.69 -25.20
C VAL A 172 19.43 24.77 -24.13
N THR A 173 18.42 24.90 -23.27
CA THR A 173 18.40 25.87 -22.18
C THR A 173 18.38 25.12 -20.85
N ALA A 174 19.36 25.38 -19.99
CA ALA A 174 19.53 24.66 -18.73
C ALA A 174 18.45 25.01 -17.68
N ASP A 175 18.13 24.06 -16.80
CA ASP A 175 17.38 24.30 -15.54
C ASP A 175 16.01 25.01 -15.74
N GLN A 176 15.20 24.54 -16.68
CA GLN A 176 13.94 25.18 -17.07
C GLN A 176 12.67 24.55 -16.48
N ALA A 177 12.75 23.35 -15.91
CA ALA A 177 11.61 22.68 -15.28
C ALA A 177 11.99 21.91 -14.01
N VAL A 178 11.00 21.66 -13.16
CA VAL A 178 11.14 20.80 -11.98
C VAL A 178 11.23 19.34 -12.44
N ALA A 179 12.40 18.74 -12.22
CA ALA A 179 12.71 17.35 -12.55
C ALA A 179 12.05 16.37 -11.55
N PRO A 180 12.05 15.05 -11.84
CA PRO A 180 11.48 14.03 -10.96
C PRO A 180 12.03 13.98 -9.52
N ASN A 181 13.22 14.54 -9.29
CA ASN A 181 13.82 14.66 -7.95
C ASN A 181 13.31 15.90 -7.16
N GLY A 182 12.36 16.66 -7.71
CA GLY A 182 11.78 17.86 -7.06
C GLY A 182 12.62 19.13 -7.20
N THR A 183 13.75 19.09 -7.91
CA THR A 183 14.61 20.26 -8.13
C THR A 183 14.42 20.84 -9.54
N THR A 184 14.60 22.16 -9.71
CA THR A 184 14.56 22.79 -11.04
C THR A 184 15.87 22.57 -11.78
N THR A 185 16.05 21.37 -12.33
CA THR A 185 17.29 20.95 -13.03
C THR A 185 17.05 20.29 -14.38
N ALA A 186 15.79 20.21 -14.84
CA ALA A 186 15.49 19.67 -16.16
C ALA A 186 15.78 20.70 -17.25
N ASP A 187 16.48 20.27 -18.30
CA ASP A 187 16.83 21.12 -19.44
C ASP A 187 15.69 21.16 -20.45
N LYS A 188 15.48 22.33 -21.06
CA LYS A 188 14.60 22.48 -22.23
C LYS A 188 15.39 22.17 -23.50
N LEU A 189 14.89 21.24 -24.31
CA LEU A 189 15.40 20.93 -25.65
C LEU A 189 14.43 21.52 -26.67
N ASP A 190 14.90 22.46 -27.48
CA ASP A 190 14.06 23.28 -28.37
C ASP A 190 14.50 23.08 -29.83
N ASP A 191 13.63 22.40 -30.60
CA ASP A 191 13.73 22.32 -32.05
C ASP A 191 13.07 23.57 -32.64
N THR A 192 13.94 24.49 -33.08
CA THR A 192 13.53 25.84 -33.50
C THR A 192 13.38 25.96 -35.01
N SER A 193 13.63 24.89 -35.78
CA SER A 193 13.67 24.98 -37.24
C SER A 193 13.26 23.68 -37.92
N ALA A 194 12.60 23.80 -39.08
CA ALA A 194 12.42 22.65 -39.96
C ALA A 194 13.81 22.20 -40.48
N GLY A 195 14.41 21.24 -39.78
CA GLY A 195 15.80 20.80 -39.91
C GLY A 195 16.07 19.59 -39.01
N GLN A 196 17.30 19.06 -39.07
CA GLN A 196 17.67 17.91 -38.24
C GLN A 196 18.21 18.37 -36.87
N ASP A 197 17.30 18.82 -36.01
CA ASP A 197 17.63 19.32 -34.69
C ASP A 197 17.62 18.15 -33.70
N GLN A 198 18.81 17.76 -33.24
CA GLN A 198 18.96 16.67 -32.28
C GLN A 198 20.05 16.99 -31.25
N VAL A 199 19.93 16.37 -30.08
CA VAL A 199 20.98 16.35 -29.06
C VAL A 199 21.39 14.91 -28.78
N TYR A 200 22.69 14.63 -28.66
CA TYR A 200 23.15 13.27 -28.45
C TYR A 200 24.48 13.15 -27.72
N ASN A 201 24.71 12.00 -27.11
CA ASN A 201 25.95 11.63 -26.46
C ASN A 201 26.57 10.40 -27.12
N ASN A 202 27.88 10.44 -27.34
CA ASN A 202 28.65 9.30 -27.85
C ASN A 202 29.32 8.58 -26.69
N VAL A 203 29.12 7.27 -26.62
CA VAL A 203 29.68 6.38 -25.61
C VAL A 203 30.48 5.28 -26.29
N THR A 204 31.70 5.04 -25.81
CA THR A 204 32.50 3.90 -26.24
C THR A 204 31.92 2.63 -25.61
N ILE A 205 31.68 1.61 -26.43
CA ILE A 205 31.16 0.31 -26.00
C ILE A 205 32.07 -0.81 -26.51
N SER A 206 31.95 -1.97 -25.89
CA SER A 206 32.57 -3.20 -26.38
C SER A 206 31.87 -3.68 -27.65
N ASP A 207 32.65 -4.26 -28.58
CA ASP A 207 32.11 -4.98 -29.73
C ASP A 207 31.75 -6.42 -29.32
N ASP A 208 30.48 -6.62 -29.02
CA ASP A 208 29.94 -7.87 -28.46
C ASP A 208 28.47 -8.07 -28.87
N ASN A 209 27.75 -8.92 -28.14
CA ASN A 209 26.32 -9.17 -28.33
C ASN A 209 25.47 -8.68 -27.15
N SER A 210 26.00 -7.75 -26.33
CA SER A 210 25.27 -7.23 -25.17
C SER A 210 24.09 -6.36 -25.61
N VAL A 211 23.00 -6.42 -24.85
CA VAL A 211 21.87 -5.49 -25.01
C VAL A 211 22.20 -4.22 -24.26
N LEU A 212 22.16 -3.10 -24.97
CA LEU A 212 22.28 -1.77 -24.39
C LEU A 212 20.89 -1.15 -24.26
N LYS A 213 20.60 -0.55 -23.10
CA LYS A 213 19.35 0.16 -22.85
C LYS A 213 19.62 1.63 -22.57
N TYR A 214 19.05 2.51 -23.40
CA TYR A 214 19.16 3.95 -23.28
C TYR A 214 17.83 4.52 -22.76
N SER A 215 17.83 5.16 -21.58
CA SER A 215 16.64 5.76 -20.97
C SER A 215 16.82 7.24 -20.64
N VAL A 216 15.73 8.01 -20.67
CA VAL A 216 15.70 9.43 -20.32
C VAL A 216 14.36 9.77 -19.67
N PHE A 217 14.36 10.61 -18.64
CA PHE A 217 13.13 11.23 -18.14
C PHE A 217 12.74 12.39 -19.06
N MET A 218 11.53 12.36 -19.59
CA MET A 218 11.02 13.39 -20.50
C MET A 218 9.65 13.89 -20.08
N HIS A 219 9.43 15.19 -20.28
CA HIS A 219 8.15 15.85 -20.08
C HIS A 219 7.83 16.67 -21.33
N LYS A 220 6.58 16.62 -21.77
CA LYS A 220 6.15 17.38 -22.95
C LYS A 220 6.37 18.87 -22.72
N GLY A 221 6.89 19.55 -23.73
CA GLY A 221 6.91 20.99 -23.77
C GLY A 221 5.76 21.47 -24.64
N THR A 222 6.09 22.14 -25.73
CA THR A 222 5.14 22.41 -26.82
C THR A 222 4.91 21.20 -27.73
N SER A 223 5.82 20.23 -27.77
CA SER A 223 5.65 18.98 -28.53
C SER A 223 5.06 17.87 -27.65
N SER A 224 3.97 17.26 -28.12
CA SER A 224 3.41 16.05 -27.50
C SER A 224 4.20 14.79 -27.86
N ASN A 225 4.91 14.77 -29.00
CA ASN A 225 5.70 13.60 -29.40
C ASN A 225 7.20 13.92 -29.51
N VAL A 226 8.01 12.97 -29.08
CA VAL A 226 9.48 13.03 -29.12
C VAL A 226 10.01 11.71 -29.67
N SER A 227 11.23 11.70 -30.22
CA SER A 227 11.87 10.47 -30.70
C SER A 227 13.20 10.23 -30.01
N MET A 228 13.45 8.99 -29.59
CA MET A 228 14.78 8.54 -29.15
C MET A 228 15.36 7.56 -30.16
N ASN A 229 16.67 7.63 -30.36
CA ASN A 229 17.40 6.69 -31.18
C ASN A 229 18.66 6.22 -30.45
N LEU A 230 18.85 4.90 -30.42
CA LEU A 230 20.10 4.26 -30.02
C LEU A 230 20.76 3.65 -31.26
N SER A 231 21.88 4.22 -31.69
CA SER A 231 22.60 3.80 -32.89
C SER A 231 23.98 3.26 -32.56
N LEU A 232 24.26 2.03 -32.96
CA LEU A 232 25.54 1.35 -32.76
C LEU A 232 26.36 1.43 -34.05
N THR A 233 27.58 1.97 -33.96
CA THR A 233 28.41 2.31 -35.13
C THR A 233 29.85 1.83 -34.97
N GLY A 234 30.53 1.63 -36.11
CA GLY A 234 31.92 1.15 -36.22
C GLY A 234 32.05 -0.07 -37.14
N GLY A 235 31.05 -0.95 -37.12
CA GLY A 235 30.93 -2.14 -37.95
C GLY A 235 29.69 -2.09 -38.84
N SER A 236 28.95 -3.20 -38.89
CA SER A 236 27.62 -3.22 -39.52
C SER A 236 26.62 -2.54 -38.58
N GLY A 237 26.18 -1.33 -38.95
CA GLY A 237 25.33 -0.49 -38.12
C GLY A 237 24.07 -1.19 -37.63
N SER A 238 23.69 -0.90 -36.39
CA SER A 238 22.55 -1.51 -35.70
C SER A 238 21.84 -0.43 -34.90
N ASP A 239 20.63 -0.08 -35.31
CA ASP A 239 19.90 1.05 -34.75
C ASP A 239 18.53 0.61 -34.21
N ASN A 240 18.04 1.32 -33.21
CA ASN A 240 16.65 1.27 -32.77
C ASN A 240 16.11 2.69 -32.57
N VAL A 241 14.86 2.91 -32.96
CA VAL A 241 14.18 4.22 -32.91
C VAL A 241 12.77 4.02 -32.41
N ALA A 242 12.39 4.81 -31.42
CA ALA A 242 11.02 4.85 -30.93
C ALA A 242 10.55 6.30 -30.82
N ILE A 243 9.27 6.48 -31.15
CA ILE A 243 8.56 7.75 -30.95
C ILE A 243 7.67 7.57 -29.73
N PHE A 244 7.69 8.54 -28.83
CA PHE A 244 6.92 8.55 -27.60
C PHE A 244 5.91 9.68 -27.65
N ASP A 245 4.64 9.33 -27.48
CA ASP A 245 3.57 10.28 -27.19
C ASP A 245 3.57 10.55 -25.68
N LEU A 246 4.10 11.71 -25.31
CA LEU A 246 4.18 12.21 -23.93
C LEU A 246 2.87 12.85 -23.45
N GLU A 247 1.86 13.01 -24.31
CA GLU A 247 0.51 13.41 -23.89
C GLU A 247 -0.24 12.20 -23.33
N ASN A 248 -0.19 11.08 -24.05
CA ASN A 248 -0.96 9.88 -23.74
C ASN A 248 -0.14 8.80 -23.02
N GLY A 249 1.20 8.93 -22.98
CA GLY A 249 2.08 7.98 -22.32
C GLY A 249 2.23 6.66 -23.09
N VAL A 250 2.39 6.73 -24.41
CA VAL A 250 2.41 5.55 -25.29
C VAL A 250 3.62 5.59 -26.23
N ALA A 251 4.31 4.45 -26.37
CA ALA A 251 5.29 4.25 -27.43
C ALA A 251 4.55 3.96 -28.75
N LEU A 252 4.77 4.81 -29.76
CA LEU A 252 4.02 4.76 -31.01
C LEU A 252 4.56 3.64 -31.92
N PRO A 253 3.68 2.97 -32.68
CA PRO A 253 4.06 1.93 -33.62
C PRO A 253 4.90 2.47 -34.79
N THR A 254 5.76 1.60 -35.33
CA THR A 254 6.39 1.83 -36.63
C THR A 254 5.35 1.70 -37.75
N THR A 255 5.57 2.33 -38.92
CA THR A 255 4.56 2.41 -39.99
C THR A 255 3.98 1.04 -40.36
N GLY A 256 2.70 0.81 -40.04
CA GLY A 256 1.97 -0.42 -40.38
C GLY A 256 2.15 -1.62 -39.42
N GLY A 257 2.75 -1.43 -38.24
CA GLY A 257 3.04 -2.50 -37.27
C GLY A 257 2.60 -2.22 -35.83
N ALA A 258 3.03 -3.09 -34.90
CA ALA A 258 2.90 -2.90 -33.46
C ALA A 258 3.93 -1.87 -32.93
N ALA A 259 3.81 -1.48 -31.66
CA ALA A 259 4.87 -0.75 -30.95
C ALA A 259 6.21 -1.51 -31.08
N PRO A 260 7.36 -0.81 -31.15
CA PRO A 260 8.65 -1.49 -31.13
C PRO A 260 8.77 -2.32 -29.85
N ASP A 261 8.98 -3.63 -29.99
CA ASP A 261 9.18 -4.55 -28.86
C ASP A 261 10.39 -4.16 -27.99
N ASP A 262 11.34 -3.43 -28.59
CA ASP A 262 12.60 -2.97 -27.98
C ASP A 262 12.51 -1.51 -27.46
N ALA A 263 11.34 -1.03 -27.03
CA ALA A 263 11.21 0.29 -26.42
C ALA A 263 10.03 0.36 -25.45
N GLY A 264 10.05 1.34 -24.56
CA GLY A 264 8.91 1.56 -23.69
C GLY A 264 8.89 2.90 -23.00
N ILE A 265 7.80 3.13 -22.30
CA ILE A 265 7.49 4.37 -21.61
C ILE A 265 6.74 4.05 -20.32
N VAL A 266 7.16 4.65 -19.21
CA VAL A 266 6.48 4.53 -17.91
C VAL A 266 6.21 5.90 -17.32
N ALA A 267 4.99 6.09 -16.83
CA ALA A 267 4.59 7.33 -16.18
C ALA A 267 5.31 7.50 -14.84
N ILE A 268 5.92 8.66 -14.64
CA ILE A 268 6.57 9.06 -13.39
C ILE A 268 5.66 9.95 -12.55
N GLY A 269 4.71 10.64 -13.18
CA GLY A 269 3.80 11.56 -12.51
C GLY A 269 4.15 13.02 -12.79
N ASN A 270 3.22 13.93 -12.52
CA ASN A 270 3.34 15.36 -12.86
C ASN A 270 3.74 15.61 -14.32
N GLY A 271 3.25 14.78 -15.26
CA GLY A 271 3.53 14.89 -16.70
C GLY A 271 4.89 14.34 -17.15
N TRP A 272 5.72 13.84 -16.22
CA TRP A 272 6.98 13.17 -16.54
C TRP A 272 6.77 11.70 -16.89
N PHE A 273 7.58 11.23 -17.84
CA PHE A 273 7.71 9.83 -18.23
C PHE A 273 9.18 9.43 -18.26
N ARG A 274 9.50 8.18 -17.93
CA ARG A 274 10.80 7.60 -18.28
C ARG A 274 10.61 6.79 -19.55
N CYS A 275 11.27 7.23 -20.62
CA CYS A 275 11.21 6.57 -21.92
C CYS A 275 12.53 5.86 -22.17
N TRP A 276 12.50 4.73 -22.87
CA TRP A 276 13.70 3.97 -23.20
C TRP A 276 13.62 3.28 -24.55
N VAL A 277 14.79 3.05 -25.12
CA VAL A 277 15.02 2.17 -26.27
C VAL A 277 16.13 1.20 -25.93
N GLU A 278 16.04 -0.02 -26.45
CA GLU A 278 17.10 -1.02 -26.30
C GLU A 278 17.61 -1.51 -27.65
N LYS A 279 18.87 -1.93 -27.68
CA LYS A 279 19.46 -2.54 -28.86
C LYS A 279 20.60 -3.48 -28.49
N ALA A 280 20.51 -4.70 -29.00
CA ALA A 280 21.64 -5.63 -28.98
C ALA A 280 22.76 -5.16 -29.92
N ASN A 281 23.99 -5.17 -29.42
CA ASN A 281 25.16 -5.18 -30.28
C ASN A 281 25.23 -6.53 -31.05
N ASN A 282 25.98 -6.56 -32.15
CA ASN A 282 25.99 -7.67 -33.10
C ASN A 282 27.40 -8.22 -33.40
N GLY A 283 28.40 -7.84 -32.59
CA GLY A 283 29.78 -8.30 -32.69
C GLY A 283 30.45 -8.04 -34.04
N SER A 284 29.97 -7.05 -34.80
CA SER A 284 30.40 -6.80 -36.18
C SER A 284 31.46 -5.69 -36.32
N GLY A 285 32.00 -5.20 -35.21
CA GLY A 285 32.93 -4.07 -35.12
C GLY A 285 32.31 -2.80 -34.54
N ASN A 286 31.10 -2.86 -33.97
CA ASN A 286 30.44 -1.68 -33.43
C ASN A 286 31.02 -1.35 -32.05
N THR A 287 31.65 -0.18 -31.95
CA THR A 287 32.41 0.27 -30.77
C THR A 287 31.93 1.61 -30.24
N THR A 288 30.87 2.17 -30.81
CA THR A 288 30.29 3.45 -30.40
C THR A 288 28.77 3.34 -30.36
N ALA A 289 28.19 3.58 -29.19
CA ALA A 289 26.77 3.84 -29.02
C ALA A 289 26.51 5.35 -29.10
N ARG A 290 25.55 5.75 -29.93
CA ARG A 290 25.08 7.13 -30.04
C ARG A 290 23.65 7.20 -29.52
N CYS A 291 23.47 8.00 -28.47
CA CYS A 291 22.21 8.12 -27.75
C CYS A 291 21.56 9.45 -28.10
N TYR A 292 20.58 9.42 -29.01
CA TYR A 292 19.93 10.60 -29.60
C TYR A 292 18.59 10.92 -28.95
N ILE A 293 18.31 12.21 -28.79
CA ILE A 293 16.99 12.76 -28.49
C ILE A 293 16.62 13.76 -29.58
N HIS A 294 15.41 13.60 -30.12
CA HIS A 294 14.75 14.56 -31.01
C HIS A 294 13.52 15.09 -30.27
N PRO A 295 13.50 16.38 -29.90
CA PRO A 295 12.51 16.94 -28.98
C PRO A 295 11.15 17.23 -29.63
N ALA A 296 11.04 17.04 -30.95
CA ALA A 296 9.84 17.25 -31.72
C ALA A 296 9.72 16.15 -32.78
N HIS A 297 8.52 15.57 -32.92
CA HIS A 297 8.23 14.57 -33.93
C HIS A 297 6.72 14.56 -34.27
N SER A 298 6.35 14.16 -35.49
CA SER A 298 4.95 13.86 -35.81
C SER A 298 4.44 12.60 -35.09
N ALA A 299 3.12 12.48 -34.95
CA ALA A 299 2.46 11.33 -34.33
C ALA A 299 2.43 10.07 -35.23
N THR A 300 2.94 10.17 -36.46
CA THR A 300 3.09 9.07 -37.40
C THR A 300 4.56 8.74 -37.54
N PHE A 301 4.91 7.46 -37.43
CA PHE A 301 6.25 7.02 -37.77
C PHE A 301 6.47 7.24 -39.27
N GLU A 302 7.29 8.23 -39.61
CA GLU A 302 7.67 8.53 -41.00
C GLU A 302 9.15 8.20 -41.22
N GLU A 303 10.01 8.40 -40.23
CA GLU A 303 11.44 8.05 -40.22
C GLU A 303 12.01 8.18 -38.79
N ALA A 304 13.31 7.90 -38.58
CA ALA A 304 13.97 8.07 -37.28
C ALA A 304 13.96 9.53 -36.74
N ARG A 305 13.59 10.47 -37.61
CA ARG A 305 13.75 11.92 -37.50
C ARG A 305 12.64 12.56 -38.32
N ASP A 306 12.01 13.62 -37.80
CA ASP A 306 11.03 14.40 -38.56
C ASP A 306 11.61 15.78 -38.84
N ASN A 307 12.10 15.98 -40.07
CA ASN A 307 12.75 17.23 -40.46
C ASN A 307 11.76 18.39 -40.71
N SER A 308 10.46 18.20 -40.46
CA SER A 308 9.42 19.19 -40.70
C SER A 308 8.67 19.61 -39.44
N TYR A 309 8.84 18.91 -38.33
CA TYR A 309 8.13 19.18 -37.08
C TYR A 309 9.02 19.95 -36.12
N THR A 310 8.50 21.01 -35.51
CA THR A 310 9.23 21.87 -34.57
C THR A 310 8.49 21.92 -33.24
N GLY A 311 9.22 22.18 -32.15
CA GLY A 311 8.66 22.25 -30.82
C GLY A 311 9.70 21.91 -29.78
N ASP A 312 9.25 21.77 -28.53
CA ASP A 312 10.14 21.52 -27.42
C ASP A 312 9.66 20.43 -26.47
N CYS A 313 10.62 19.87 -25.74
CA CYS A 313 10.41 19.00 -24.61
C CYS A 313 11.39 19.34 -23.48
N TYR A 314 11.14 18.80 -22.29
CA TYR A 314 12.08 18.84 -21.18
C TYR A 314 12.69 17.47 -20.99
N ALA A 315 14.00 17.42 -20.76
CA ALA A 315 14.75 16.18 -20.56
C ALA A 315 15.58 16.25 -19.27
N TRP A 316 15.67 15.12 -18.58
CA TRP A 316 16.45 14.98 -17.35
C TRP A 316 16.91 13.52 -17.17
N GLY A 317 18.01 13.32 -16.44
CA GLY A 317 18.46 12.01 -15.95
C GLY A 317 18.57 10.90 -17.00
N ALA A 318 19.51 11.03 -17.94
CA ALA A 318 19.77 10.00 -18.95
C ALA A 318 20.65 8.84 -18.43
N THR A 319 20.31 7.60 -18.79
CA THR A 319 21.14 6.40 -18.51
C THR A 319 21.40 5.59 -19.78
N LEU A 320 22.62 5.07 -19.92
CA LEU A 320 22.95 3.99 -20.86
C LEU A 320 23.61 2.86 -20.08
N GLU A 321 22.99 1.70 -20.09
CA GLU A 321 23.40 0.52 -19.29
C GLU A 321 23.37 -0.74 -20.17
N SER A 322 24.06 -1.80 -19.75
CA SER A 322 24.12 -3.10 -20.46
C SER A 322 23.17 -4.17 -19.88
N ASN A 323 22.11 -3.73 -19.19
CA ASN A 323 21.15 -4.60 -18.51
C ASN A 323 19.91 -4.86 -19.39
N LEU A 324 19.23 -5.98 -19.12
CA LEU A 324 17.95 -6.36 -19.71
C LEU A 324 16.79 -5.48 -19.20
N ASP A 325 16.90 -4.86 -18.02
CA ASP A 325 15.87 -3.93 -17.49
C ASP A 325 16.40 -2.55 -17.13
N ILE A 326 15.47 -1.62 -16.95
CA ILE A 326 15.71 -0.26 -16.52
C ILE A 326 16.03 -0.23 -15.03
N SER A 327 17.30 -0.13 -14.68
CA SER A 327 17.70 0.02 -13.29
C SER A 327 17.36 1.40 -12.72
N SER A 328 17.49 1.57 -11.40
CA SER A 328 17.42 2.87 -10.75
C SER A 328 18.35 3.88 -11.43
N TYR A 329 17.88 5.11 -11.63
CA TYR A 329 18.72 6.17 -12.21
C TYR A 329 20.00 6.38 -11.41
N VAL A 330 21.14 6.40 -12.11
CA VAL A 330 22.47 6.71 -11.55
C VAL A 330 22.98 8.00 -12.19
N LYS A 331 23.19 9.03 -11.36
CA LYS A 331 23.69 10.33 -11.82
C LYS A 331 25.15 10.23 -12.25
N THR A 332 25.49 10.86 -13.37
CA THR A 332 26.86 11.00 -13.84
C THR A 332 27.23 12.44 -14.14
N GLU A 333 28.48 12.79 -13.83
CA GLU A 333 29.04 14.10 -14.15
C GLU A 333 30.19 13.97 -15.16
N GLY A 334 31.43 14.18 -14.74
CA GLY A 334 32.61 14.07 -15.59
C GLY A 334 33.10 12.64 -15.86
N SER A 335 32.56 11.66 -15.14
CA SER A 335 32.90 10.24 -15.24
C SER A 335 31.67 9.36 -15.12
N THR A 336 31.77 8.13 -15.63
CA THR A 336 30.78 7.08 -15.40
C THR A 336 30.75 6.74 -13.91
N VAL A 337 29.60 6.30 -13.43
CA VAL A 337 29.39 5.92 -12.03
C VAL A 337 28.80 4.52 -11.99
N LEU A 338 29.40 3.66 -11.17
CA LEU A 338 28.89 2.32 -10.85
C LEU A 338 27.97 2.45 -9.64
N ARG A 339 26.76 1.92 -9.75
CA ARG A 339 25.94 1.57 -8.62
C ARG A 339 26.25 0.12 -8.24
N ASP A 340 26.63 -0.09 -7.00
CA ASP A 340 26.87 -1.43 -6.47
C ASP A 340 25.57 -2.26 -6.39
N ALA A 341 25.74 -3.57 -6.37
CA ALA A 341 24.62 -4.49 -6.15
C ALA A 341 24.09 -4.37 -4.73
N ASP A 342 22.78 -4.54 -4.55
CA ASP A 342 22.19 -4.63 -3.21
C ASP A 342 22.42 -6.03 -2.62
N ASP A 343 23.02 -6.10 -1.44
CA ASP A 343 23.08 -7.33 -0.63
C ASP A 343 22.35 -7.10 0.70
N ILE A 344 21.11 -7.60 0.78
CA ILE A 344 20.25 -7.51 1.96
C ILE A 344 20.19 -8.90 2.57
N ILE A 345 20.76 -9.07 3.76
CA ILE A 345 20.91 -10.39 4.38
C ILE A 345 20.51 -10.41 5.86
N ASP A 346 20.01 -11.54 6.33
CA ASP A 346 19.79 -11.87 7.74
C ASP A 346 20.66 -13.09 8.11
N ASN A 347 21.57 -12.90 9.06
CA ASN A 347 22.49 -13.96 9.51
C ASN A 347 21.96 -14.76 10.71
N GLU A 348 20.77 -14.46 11.21
CA GLU A 348 20.17 -15.12 12.38
C GLU A 348 19.11 -16.16 11.99
N VAL A 349 19.31 -16.85 10.86
CA VAL A 349 18.38 -17.89 10.35
C VAL A 349 18.07 -18.96 11.39
N SER A 350 19.09 -19.36 12.16
CA SER A 350 18.95 -20.41 13.19
C SER A 350 18.01 -20.02 14.34
N ALA A 351 17.73 -18.73 14.54
CA ALA A 351 16.81 -18.26 15.57
C ALA A 351 15.38 -18.76 15.33
N TRP A 352 14.95 -18.81 14.07
CA TRP A 352 13.57 -19.12 13.69
C TRP A 352 13.45 -20.41 12.86
N TRP A 353 14.46 -20.79 12.09
CA TRP A 353 14.45 -22.07 11.36
C TRP A 353 14.62 -23.24 12.31
N LYS A 354 13.71 -24.23 12.24
CA LYS A 354 13.77 -25.46 13.04
C LYS A 354 13.99 -26.68 12.13
N ASP A 355 15.04 -27.42 12.41
CA ASP A 355 15.43 -28.68 11.76
C ASP A 355 14.93 -29.94 12.52
N ASP A 356 14.29 -29.73 13.67
CA ASP A 356 13.75 -30.74 14.57
C ASP A 356 12.56 -31.56 14.01
N GLY A 357 12.07 -31.19 12.82
CA GLY A 357 10.96 -31.85 12.15
C GLY A 357 9.57 -31.30 12.51
N VAL A 358 9.47 -30.25 13.34
CA VAL A 358 8.22 -29.51 13.59
C VAL A 358 7.73 -28.88 12.28
N GLY A 359 8.66 -28.35 11.49
CA GLY A 359 8.46 -27.76 10.17
C GLY A 359 8.39 -26.23 10.21
N ASN A 360 8.67 -25.57 9.09
CA ASN A 360 8.76 -24.12 8.96
C ASN A 360 7.75 -23.61 7.94
N THR A 361 7.34 -22.35 8.08
CA THR A 361 6.52 -21.66 7.08
C THR A 361 7.20 -20.37 6.65
N ILE A 362 7.20 -20.09 5.36
CA ILE A 362 7.64 -18.82 4.77
C ILE A 362 6.52 -18.30 3.86
N VAL A 363 6.26 -17.01 3.88
CA VAL A 363 5.49 -16.34 2.83
C VAL A 363 6.22 -15.10 2.37
N VAL A 364 6.28 -14.91 1.05
CA VAL A 364 6.90 -13.76 0.42
C VAL A 364 5.93 -13.14 -0.59
N ASP A 365 5.88 -11.81 -0.59
CA ASP A 365 5.23 -11.02 -1.64
C ASP A 365 6.33 -10.32 -2.44
N THR A 366 6.24 -10.42 -3.77
CA THR A 366 7.28 -9.92 -4.67
C THR A 366 6.65 -9.23 -5.89
N HIS A 367 7.37 -8.25 -6.43
CA HIS A 367 7.08 -7.58 -7.69
C HIS A 367 8.23 -7.81 -8.66
N LEU A 368 7.86 -8.27 -9.86
CA LEU A 368 8.74 -8.57 -10.97
C LEU A 368 8.54 -7.51 -12.05
N PRO A 369 9.40 -6.47 -12.14
CA PRO A 369 9.21 -5.39 -13.12
C PRO A 369 9.40 -5.89 -14.56
N PHE A 370 10.22 -6.92 -14.75
CA PHE A 370 10.47 -7.58 -16.04
C PHE A 370 10.83 -9.05 -15.85
N VAL A 371 10.62 -9.83 -16.89
CA VAL A 371 11.01 -11.23 -16.97
C VAL A 371 12.45 -11.36 -17.47
N GLY A 372 13.33 -11.81 -16.58
CA GLY A 372 14.70 -12.21 -16.87
C GLY A 372 14.91 -13.73 -16.74
N SER A 373 16.11 -14.18 -17.11
CA SER A 373 16.43 -15.60 -17.16
C SER A 373 16.54 -16.26 -15.79
N LEU A 374 17.25 -15.67 -14.83
CA LEU A 374 17.28 -16.14 -13.43
C LEU A 374 17.19 -14.95 -12.48
N GLN A 375 16.08 -14.88 -11.73
CA GLN A 375 15.79 -13.81 -10.78
C GLN A 375 15.44 -14.39 -9.42
N THR A 376 16.35 -14.26 -8.45
CA THR A 376 16.16 -14.86 -7.12
C THR A 376 15.27 -13.99 -6.24
N VAL A 377 14.15 -14.53 -5.75
CA VAL A 377 13.27 -13.85 -4.79
C VAL A 377 13.90 -13.88 -3.40
N PHE A 378 14.34 -15.04 -2.95
CA PHE A 378 15.15 -15.18 -1.74
C PHE A 378 15.90 -16.50 -1.73
N GLN A 379 16.97 -16.56 -0.94
CA GLN A 379 17.75 -17.76 -0.71
C GLN A 379 18.15 -17.89 0.75
N ILE A 380 18.09 -19.11 1.30
CA ILE A 380 18.69 -19.47 2.58
C ILE A 380 19.81 -20.44 2.29
N ASP A 381 21.02 -20.14 2.78
CA ASP A 381 22.22 -20.93 2.52
C ASP A 381 23.17 -21.00 3.73
N THR A 382 24.20 -21.84 3.65
CA THR A 382 25.28 -21.89 4.65
C THR A 382 26.64 -21.53 4.04
N ALA A 383 26.70 -20.43 3.27
CA ALA A 383 27.82 -20.02 2.44
C ALA A 383 28.28 -21.12 1.44
N SER A 384 27.38 -22.02 1.09
CA SER A 384 27.58 -23.11 0.14
C SER A 384 26.22 -23.58 -0.37
N THR A 385 26.21 -24.27 -1.51
CA THR A 385 24.99 -24.88 -2.07
C THR A 385 24.64 -26.23 -1.45
N ASN A 386 25.38 -26.68 -0.42
CA ASN A 386 25.13 -27.98 0.22
C ASN A 386 23.84 -27.98 1.06
N ASN A 387 23.55 -26.88 1.74
CA ASN A 387 22.29 -26.66 2.44
C ASN A 387 21.68 -25.39 1.86
N LEU A 388 20.58 -25.56 1.14
CA LEU A 388 19.98 -24.50 0.33
C LEU A 388 18.46 -24.59 0.37
N LEU A 389 17.81 -23.43 0.46
CA LEU A 389 16.41 -23.26 0.11
C LEU A 389 16.31 -21.98 -0.71
N SER A 390 15.87 -22.07 -1.96
CA SER A 390 15.78 -20.93 -2.88
C SER A 390 14.42 -20.89 -3.55
N VAL A 391 13.83 -19.70 -3.61
CA VAL A 391 12.70 -19.38 -4.48
C VAL A 391 13.18 -18.35 -5.48
N TYR A 392 13.03 -18.66 -6.77
CA TYR A 392 13.50 -17.83 -7.87
C TYR A 392 12.57 -17.96 -9.07
N PHE A 393 12.68 -17.04 -10.01
CA PHE A 393 12.08 -17.14 -11.33
C PHE A 393 13.12 -17.65 -12.34
N ASP A 394 12.70 -18.54 -13.23
CA ASP A 394 13.45 -18.98 -14.41
C ASP A 394 12.61 -18.64 -15.65
N ASP A 395 13.01 -17.60 -16.41
CA ASP A 395 12.19 -16.99 -17.47
C ASP A 395 10.74 -16.69 -17.00
N GLY A 396 10.62 -16.09 -15.82
CA GLY A 396 9.34 -15.74 -15.20
C GLY A 396 8.61 -16.93 -14.56
N ILE A 397 9.15 -18.15 -14.61
CA ILE A 397 8.55 -19.34 -13.99
C ILE A 397 9.01 -19.46 -12.54
N PRO A 398 8.11 -19.36 -11.54
CA PRO A 398 8.46 -19.55 -10.14
C PRO A 398 8.93 -20.98 -9.87
N THR A 399 10.10 -21.09 -9.24
CA THR A 399 10.77 -22.36 -8.96
C THR A 399 11.24 -22.42 -7.52
N LEU A 400 10.98 -23.55 -6.87
CA LEU A 400 11.50 -23.90 -5.55
C LEU A 400 12.61 -24.94 -5.71
N THR A 401 13.78 -24.65 -5.12
CA THR A 401 14.86 -25.62 -4.96
C THR A 401 15.23 -25.75 -3.48
N ILE A 402 15.32 -27.00 -3.00
CA ILE A 402 15.79 -27.35 -1.66
C ILE A 402 16.89 -28.40 -1.79
N VAL A 403 18.05 -28.12 -1.21
CA VAL A 403 19.21 -29.01 -1.14
C VAL A 403 19.55 -29.25 0.32
N ASP A 404 19.72 -30.51 0.70
CA ASP A 404 20.22 -30.90 2.02
C ASP A 404 21.45 -31.79 1.85
N SER A 405 22.55 -31.42 2.52
CA SER A 405 23.81 -32.13 2.49
C SER A 405 24.32 -32.46 1.07
N GLY A 406 24.12 -31.52 0.13
CA GLY A 406 24.53 -31.63 -1.28
C GLY A 406 23.59 -32.47 -2.16
N THR A 407 22.47 -32.96 -1.63
CA THR A 407 21.46 -33.72 -2.37
C THR A 407 20.21 -32.87 -2.59
N ILE A 408 19.77 -32.72 -3.84
CA ILE A 408 18.51 -32.05 -4.18
C ILE A 408 17.35 -32.85 -3.58
N GLN A 409 16.66 -32.25 -2.63
CA GLN A 409 15.45 -32.81 -2.01
C GLN A 409 14.20 -32.44 -2.81
N VAL A 410 14.16 -31.20 -3.30
CA VAL A 410 13.09 -30.66 -4.14
C VAL A 410 13.73 -29.77 -5.21
N SER A 411 13.30 -29.94 -6.45
CA SER A 411 13.51 -28.96 -7.52
C SER A 411 12.28 -29.04 -8.41
N ALA A 412 11.42 -28.04 -8.30
CA ALA A 412 10.13 -28.04 -8.98
C ALA A 412 9.64 -26.62 -9.23
N CYS A 413 9.00 -26.44 -10.38
CA CYS A 413 8.53 -25.16 -10.91
C CYS A 413 7.00 -25.15 -11.07
N ALA A 414 6.43 -23.95 -11.19
CA ALA A 414 5.01 -23.75 -11.48
C ALA A 414 4.61 -24.37 -12.81
N VAL A 415 3.57 -25.22 -12.80
CA VAL A 415 2.99 -25.76 -14.03
C VAL A 415 1.92 -24.79 -14.53
N GLY A 416 2.21 -24.03 -15.60
CA GLY A 416 1.18 -23.42 -16.45
C GLY A 416 0.92 -21.91 -16.35
N SER A 417 1.74 -21.10 -15.68
CA SER A 417 1.68 -19.64 -15.83
C SER A 417 2.99 -18.97 -15.40
N ALA A 418 3.89 -18.78 -16.36
CA ALA A 418 5.01 -17.85 -16.19
C ALA A 418 4.45 -16.46 -15.88
N TRP A 419 5.11 -15.74 -14.99
CA TRP A 419 4.82 -14.34 -14.77
C TRP A 419 5.26 -13.52 -15.98
N VAL A 420 4.59 -12.39 -16.18
CA VAL A 420 4.92 -11.41 -17.21
C VAL A 420 5.52 -10.15 -16.58
N ASP A 421 6.03 -9.25 -17.41
CA ASP A 421 6.57 -7.96 -16.98
C ASP A 421 5.56 -7.17 -16.14
N GLY A 422 6.06 -6.51 -15.09
CA GLY A 422 5.28 -5.72 -14.15
C GLY A 422 4.36 -6.52 -13.23
N GLN A 423 4.47 -7.86 -13.17
CA GLN A 423 3.59 -8.68 -12.35
C GLN A 423 3.99 -8.69 -10.88
N SER A 424 3.00 -8.63 -9.99
CA SER A 424 3.16 -8.85 -8.55
C SER A 424 2.40 -10.09 -8.10
N GLY A 425 2.86 -10.73 -7.02
CA GLY A 425 2.17 -11.86 -6.44
C GLY A 425 2.80 -12.38 -5.16
N SER A 426 2.20 -13.44 -4.61
CA SER A 426 2.56 -14.01 -3.32
C SER A 426 2.89 -15.49 -3.43
N PHE A 427 3.89 -15.94 -2.68
CA PHE A 427 4.25 -17.35 -2.58
C PHE A 427 4.22 -17.83 -1.14
N ALA A 428 3.64 -18.99 -0.88
CA ALA A 428 3.64 -19.59 0.46
C ALA A 428 4.34 -20.95 0.44
N LEU A 429 5.28 -21.15 1.36
CA LEU A 429 6.07 -22.36 1.48
C LEU A 429 5.88 -22.96 2.87
N ARG A 430 5.64 -24.26 2.92
CA ARG A 430 5.73 -25.06 4.14
C ARG A 430 6.81 -26.12 3.95
N VAL A 431 7.80 -26.14 4.83
CA VAL A 431 8.91 -27.09 4.79
C VAL A 431 8.85 -27.95 6.04
N LYS A 432 8.43 -29.20 5.90
CA LYS A 432 8.48 -30.20 6.94
C LYS A 432 9.06 -31.49 6.37
N ARG A 433 9.75 -32.28 7.20
CA ARG A 433 10.32 -33.56 6.79
C ARG A 433 9.20 -34.41 6.18
N ASN A 434 9.41 -34.92 4.96
CA ASN A 434 8.43 -35.68 4.19
C ASN A 434 7.11 -34.94 3.89
N ASN A 435 7.04 -33.62 4.06
CA ASN A 435 5.87 -32.81 3.72
C ASN A 435 6.31 -31.38 3.38
N ILE A 436 6.77 -31.22 2.14
CA ILE A 436 7.18 -29.93 1.59
C ILE A 436 6.11 -29.51 0.59
N THR A 437 5.52 -28.33 0.78
CA THR A 437 4.49 -27.79 -0.11
C THR A 437 4.74 -26.34 -0.45
N PHE A 438 4.71 -26.01 -1.74
CA PHE A 438 4.87 -24.67 -2.29
C PHE A 438 3.57 -24.23 -2.97
N TYR A 439 3.06 -23.06 -2.63
CA TYR A 439 1.81 -22.51 -3.14
C TYR A 439 2.03 -21.19 -3.87
N GLN A 440 1.30 -21.04 -4.96
CA GLN A 440 1.09 -19.78 -5.67
C GLN A 440 -0.40 -19.67 -5.97
N ASP A 441 -0.99 -18.49 -5.79
CA ASP A 441 -2.39 -18.20 -6.13
C ASP A 441 -3.39 -19.22 -5.52
N GLY A 442 -3.05 -19.75 -4.35
CA GLY A 442 -3.84 -20.74 -3.62
C GLY A 442 -3.80 -22.17 -4.16
N VAL A 443 -2.95 -22.43 -5.16
CA VAL A 443 -2.72 -23.74 -5.75
C VAL A 443 -1.37 -24.28 -5.28
N SER A 444 -1.32 -25.55 -4.89
CA SER A 444 -0.05 -26.22 -4.57
C SER A 444 0.69 -26.53 -5.87
N ILE A 445 1.81 -25.86 -6.10
CA ILE A 445 2.71 -26.11 -7.22
C ILE A 445 3.57 -27.36 -6.97
N VAL A 446 4.05 -27.50 -5.74
CA VAL A 446 4.88 -28.63 -5.32
C VAL A 446 4.23 -29.26 -4.12
N SER A 447 4.12 -30.58 -4.11
CA SER A 447 3.85 -31.37 -2.91
C SER A 447 4.78 -32.58 -2.90
N SER A 448 5.79 -32.53 -2.02
CA SER A 448 6.68 -33.67 -1.82
C SER A 448 6.34 -34.39 -0.51
N THR A 449 6.06 -35.69 -0.62
CA THR A 449 5.82 -36.59 0.52
C THR A 449 7.10 -37.26 1.04
N THR A 450 8.25 -36.95 0.46
CA THR A 450 9.55 -37.50 0.82
C THR A 450 10.60 -36.38 0.80
N GLY A 451 11.52 -36.37 1.74
CA GLY A 451 12.63 -35.41 1.71
C GLY A 451 13.01 -34.95 3.11
N THR A 452 14.28 -34.58 3.24
CA THR A 452 14.85 -34.04 4.48
C THR A 452 14.73 -32.53 4.52
N ILE A 453 14.99 -31.95 5.70
CA ILE A 453 15.01 -30.50 5.91
C ILE A 453 16.48 -30.10 6.03
N PRO A 454 16.97 -29.11 5.28
CA PRO A 454 18.33 -28.60 5.43
C PRO A 454 18.58 -28.02 6.83
N VAL A 455 19.81 -28.17 7.31
CA VAL A 455 20.27 -27.56 8.56
C VAL A 455 21.00 -26.26 8.26
N PHE A 456 20.43 -25.12 8.69
CA PHE A 456 21.00 -23.79 8.50
C PHE A 456 21.71 -23.24 9.75
N SER A 457 22.54 -24.07 10.39
CA SER A 457 23.38 -23.62 11.51
C SER A 457 24.42 -22.61 11.01
N GLY A 458 24.32 -21.35 11.43
CA GLY A 458 25.14 -20.25 10.88
C GLY A 458 24.78 -19.90 9.43
N GLY A 459 23.54 -20.18 9.02
CA GLY A 459 23.07 -19.85 7.68
C GLY A 459 22.69 -18.38 7.51
N THR A 460 22.65 -17.96 6.25
CA THR A 460 22.28 -16.61 5.83
C THR A 460 20.99 -16.68 5.01
N LEU A 461 20.02 -15.83 5.31
CA LEU A 461 18.88 -15.54 4.45
C LEU A 461 19.23 -14.30 3.63
N ARG A 462 19.12 -14.43 2.31
CA ARG A 462 19.37 -13.41 1.29
C ARG A 462 18.05 -12.99 0.69
N TYR A 463 17.77 -11.68 0.67
CA TYR A 463 16.55 -11.13 0.11
C TYR A 463 16.83 -10.57 -1.29
N GLY A 464 16.18 -11.14 -2.30
CA GLY A 464 16.30 -10.68 -3.68
C GLY A 464 17.62 -11.02 -4.37
N ASN A 465 18.48 -11.86 -3.77
CA ASN A 465 19.73 -12.32 -4.38
C ASN A 465 20.14 -13.73 -3.91
N ASP A 466 21.18 -14.29 -4.51
CA ASP A 466 21.78 -15.57 -4.13
C ASP A 466 23.32 -15.58 -4.06
N LEU A 467 23.87 -16.70 -3.58
CA LEU A 467 25.31 -16.97 -3.54
C LEU A 467 26.01 -16.95 -4.91
N SER A 468 25.27 -17.12 -6.00
CA SER A 468 25.82 -17.21 -7.36
C SER A 468 25.86 -15.85 -8.07
N GLY A 469 25.33 -14.79 -7.43
CA GLY A 469 25.27 -13.45 -8.00
C GLY A 469 24.07 -13.21 -8.92
N ASN A 470 23.00 -13.99 -8.79
CA ASN A 470 21.72 -13.66 -9.43
C ASN A 470 20.92 -12.72 -8.53
N TYR A 471 20.16 -11.81 -9.13
CA TYR A 471 19.38 -10.78 -8.45
C TYR A 471 17.94 -10.79 -8.95
N LEU A 472 17.00 -10.45 -8.08
CA LEU A 472 15.61 -10.23 -8.44
C LEU A 472 15.48 -9.13 -9.50
N ASN A 473 16.27 -8.05 -9.35
CA ASN A 473 16.09 -6.80 -10.08
C ASN A 473 14.63 -6.35 -9.99
N GLY A 474 14.11 -6.25 -8.77
CA GLY A 474 12.71 -6.03 -8.48
C GLY A 474 12.49 -5.71 -7.02
N HIS A 475 11.33 -6.05 -6.48
CA HIS A 475 10.95 -5.63 -5.13
C HIS A 475 10.43 -6.79 -4.29
N ILE A 476 10.81 -6.77 -3.01
CA ILE A 476 10.21 -7.62 -1.98
C ILE A 476 9.26 -6.74 -1.17
N ALA A 477 7.96 -6.96 -1.35
CA ALA A 477 6.92 -6.23 -0.64
C ALA A 477 6.76 -6.73 0.80
N MET A 478 7.00 -8.02 1.04
CA MET A 478 6.84 -8.63 2.35
C MET A 478 7.59 -9.96 2.44
N PHE A 479 8.14 -10.24 3.63
CA PHE A 479 8.64 -11.55 3.99
C PHE A 479 8.14 -11.92 5.40
N GLU A 480 7.50 -13.07 5.54
CA GLU A 480 7.02 -13.58 6.83
C GLU A 480 7.50 -15.01 7.05
N GLN A 481 7.91 -15.29 8.29
CA GLN A 481 8.46 -16.57 8.68
C GLN A 481 7.87 -17.07 10.00
N TRP A 482 7.71 -18.38 10.11
CA TRP A 482 7.30 -19.05 11.33
C TRP A 482 8.12 -20.32 11.56
N ALA A 483 8.56 -20.50 12.81
CA ALA A 483 9.22 -21.69 13.33
C ALA A 483 8.27 -22.90 13.50
N HIS A 484 7.11 -22.89 12.82
CA HIS A 484 6.12 -23.94 12.85
C HIS A 484 5.28 -23.91 11.55
N PRO A 485 4.67 -25.04 11.16
CA PRO A 485 3.81 -25.11 9.98
C PRO A 485 2.48 -24.37 10.22
N GLN A 486 2.05 -23.58 9.24
CA GLN A 486 0.69 -23.03 9.18
C GLN A 486 -0.29 -24.03 8.53
N LYS A 487 -1.59 -23.82 8.78
CA LYS A 487 -2.66 -24.63 8.19
C LYS A 487 -2.66 -24.47 6.67
N GLU A 488 -2.97 -25.53 5.92
CA GLU A 488 -2.98 -25.49 4.45
C GLU A 488 -3.91 -24.42 3.89
N LEU A 489 -5.10 -24.27 4.46
CA LEU A 489 -6.05 -23.25 4.05
C LEU A 489 -5.47 -21.83 4.21
N ASP A 490 -4.73 -21.59 5.29
CA ASP A 490 -4.04 -20.32 5.54
C ASP A 490 -3.01 -20.03 4.44
N LEU A 491 -2.21 -21.03 4.07
CA LEU A 491 -1.20 -20.92 3.01
C LEU A 491 -1.82 -20.65 1.63
N LYS A 492 -2.98 -21.23 1.34
CA LYS A 492 -3.70 -20.98 0.08
C LYS A 492 -4.18 -19.54 -0.03
N PHE A 493 -4.74 -18.98 1.04
CA PHE A 493 -5.14 -17.57 1.05
C PHE A 493 -3.94 -16.63 1.00
N ARG A 494 -2.90 -16.95 1.77
CA ARG A 494 -1.67 -16.17 1.83
C ARG A 494 -0.94 -16.09 0.50
N SER A 495 -0.96 -17.16 -0.30
CA SER A 495 -0.38 -17.20 -1.64
C SER A 495 -1.23 -16.50 -2.71
N ARG A 496 -2.46 -16.07 -2.39
CA ARG A 496 -3.28 -15.19 -3.24
C ARG A 496 -3.14 -13.71 -2.91
N GLY A 497 -2.31 -13.37 -1.91
CA GLY A 497 -2.27 -12.04 -1.34
C GLY A 497 -3.55 -11.64 -0.58
N GLU A 498 -4.46 -12.57 -0.30
CA GLU A 498 -5.76 -12.33 0.35
C GLU A 498 -5.59 -12.17 1.88
N ARG A 499 -5.23 -10.96 2.32
CA ARG A 499 -4.86 -10.66 3.72
C ARG A 499 -5.40 -9.32 4.19
N VAL A 500 -5.65 -9.21 5.50
CA VAL A 500 -5.89 -7.94 6.21
C VAL A 500 -5.03 -7.93 7.47
N ASN A 501 -4.18 -6.90 7.65
CA ASN A 501 -3.27 -6.77 8.80
C ASN A 501 -2.41 -8.02 9.09
N GLY A 502 -1.87 -8.66 8.05
CA GLY A 502 -1.02 -9.86 8.18
C GLY A 502 -1.78 -11.15 8.56
N ARG A 503 -3.12 -11.13 8.63
CA ARG A 503 -3.96 -12.31 8.85
C ARG A 503 -4.71 -12.70 7.58
N SER A 504 -4.77 -13.99 7.29
CA SER A 504 -5.50 -14.51 6.13
C SER A 504 -7.00 -14.37 6.31
N VAL A 505 -7.69 -14.01 5.23
CA VAL A 505 -9.14 -13.77 5.21
C VAL A 505 -9.96 -15.07 5.36
N GLY A 506 -9.28 -16.22 5.28
CA GLY A 506 -9.85 -17.58 5.29
C GLY A 506 -10.60 -18.07 6.52
N ALA A 507 -10.78 -17.27 7.56
CA ALA A 507 -11.65 -17.63 8.70
C ALA A 507 -13.14 -17.31 8.44
N LEU A 508 -13.46 -16.66 7.31
CA LEU A 508 -14.79 -16.19 6.98
C LEU A 508 -15.23 -16.73 5.60
N VAL A 509 -16.27 -17.57 5.56
CA VAL A 509 -16.84 -18.08 4.30
C VAL A 509 -17.80 -17.02 3.74
N ARG A 510 -17.67 -16.66 2.47
CA ARG A 510 -18.59 -15.72 1.79
C ARG A 510 -19.70 -16.47 1.06
N HIS A 511 -20.94 -16.03 1.23
CA HIS A 511 -22.07 -16.46 0.40
C HIS A 511 -22.07 -15.68 -0.92
N ASP A 512 -22.07 -16.37 -2.06
CA ASP A 512 -21.79 -15.80 -3.39
C ASP A 512 -22.87 -14.86 -3.94
N LEU A 513 -24.15 -15.11 -3.64
CA LEU A 513 -25.27 -14.32 -4.13
C LEU A 513 -25.61 -13.11 -3.25
N SER A 514 -25.52 -13.27 -1.92
CA SER A 514 -25.84 -12.19 -0.98
C SER A 514 -24.62 -11.38 -0.55
N GLN A 515 -23.42 -11.83 -0.92
CA GLN A 515 -22.13 -11.26 -0.51
C GLN A 515 -21.96 -11.17 1.02
N SER A 516 -22.75 -11.91 1.80
CA SER A 516 -22.75 -11.87 3.27
C SER A 516 -21.85 -12.94 3.88
N LEU A 517 -21.20 -12.61 5.01
CA LEU A 517 -20.28 -13.51 5.70
C LEU A 517 -21.03 -14.59 6.50
N LEU A 518 -20.63 -15.84 6.32
CA LEU A 518 -20.95 -16.99 7.16
C LEU A 518 -19.70 -17.34 7.99
N PRO A 519 -19.81 -17.45 9.31
CA PRO A 519 -18.67 -17.85 10.12
C PRO A 519 -18.38 -19.34 10.05
N ASN A 520 -17.08 -19.64 10.10
CA ASN A 520 -16.42 -20.92 10.37
C ASN A 520 -17.30 -22.19 10.22
N GLY A 521 -17.55 -22.59 8.96
CA GLY A 521 -18.11 -23.92 8.69
C GLY A 521 -17.10 -24.99 9.07
N THR A 522 -17.39 -25.80 10.09
CA THR A 522 -16.50 -26.88 10.57
C THR A 522 -16.74 -28.22 9.89
N GLY A 523 -17.48 -28.25 8.77
CA GLY A 523 -17.84 -29.49 8.08
C GLY A 523 -16.82 -29.89 7.02
N VAL A 524 -16.10 -30.99 7.26
CA VAL A 524 -15.45 -31.79 6.22
C VAL A 524 -16.53 -32.34 5.29
N GLY A 525 -16.50 -32.01 4.01
CA GLY A 525 -17.34 -32.68 3.01
C GLY A 525 -17.55 -31.89 1.73
N ALA A 526 -16.83 -32.31 0.68
CA ALA A 526 -17.05 -32.04 -0.73
C ALA A 526 -16.79 -30.59 -1.22
N ASP A 527 -15.62 -30.43 -1.84
CA ASP A 527 -15.50 -29.95 -3.22
C ASP A 527 -16.60 -28.97 -3.68
N VAL A 528 -16.37 -27.67 -3.52
CA VAL A 528 -17.15 -26.66 -4.25
C VAL A 528 -16.36 -26.31 -5.50
N THR A 529 -16.34 -27.26 -6.42
CA THR A 529 -16.04 -27.00 -7.83
C THR A 529 -17.13 -26.09 -8.40
N SER A 530 -16.72 -25.29 -9.38
CA SER A 530 -17.52 -24.37 -10.16
C SER A 530 -18.84 -24.98 -10.70
N THR A 531 -19.96 -24.85 -9.98
CA THR A 531 -21.32 -24.61 -10.51
C THR A 531 -22.37 -24.66 -9.38
N TYR A 532 -23.12 -23.57 -9.23
CA TYR A 532 -24.44 -23.42 -8.62
C TYR A 532 -25.01 -24.59 -7.79
N SER A 533 -25.26 -24.34 -6.49
CA SER A 533 -26.37 -24.97 -5.77
C SER A 533 -26.98 -24.02 -4.75
N VAL A 534 -28.31 -23.96 -4.78
CA VAL A 534 -29.19 -23.17 -3.92
C VAL A 534 -29.03 -23.62 -2.47
N ASP A 535 -28.61 -22.67 -1.62
CA ASP A 535 -28.83 -22.54 -0.17
C ASP A 535 -29.00 -23.85 0.65
N PRO A 536 -27.90 -24.53 1.03
CA PRO A 536 -27.93 -25.46 2.15
C PRO A 536 -27.56 -24.69 3.44
N LEU A 537 -28.58 -24.40 4.25
CA LEU A 537 -28.41 -24.00 5.66
C LEU A 537 -27.33 -24.89 6.31
N PRO A 538 -26.19 -24.35 6.78
CA PRO A 538 -25.17 -25.16 7.43
C PRO A 538 -25.77 -25.90 8.63
N SER A 539 -25.62 -27.21 8.67
CA SER A 539 -26.17 -28.05 9.75
C SER A 539 -25.51 -27.75 11.10
N ALA A 540 -24.27 -27.27 11.09
CA ALA A 540 -23.50 -26.90 12.27
C ALA A 540 -23.01 -25.45 12.16
N VAL A 541 -23.64 -24.54 12.91
CA VAL A 541 -23.14 -23.20 13.18
C VAL A 541 -22.84 -23.14 14.68
N SER A 542 -21.67 -22.63 15.06
CA SER A 542 -21.29 -22.43 16.47
C SER A 542 -22.35 -21.61 17.21
N SER A 543 -22.67 -21.97 18.46
CA SER A 543 -23.69 -21.31 19.31
C SER A 543 -23.47 -19.81 19.46
N THR A 544 -22.22 -19.36 19.35
CA THR A 544 -21.83 -17.95 19.43
C THR A 544 -20.79 -17.71 18.35
N LEU A 545 -20.90 -16.57 17.66
CA LEU A 545 -20.01 -16.17 16.57
C LEU A 545 -19.39 -14.82 16.91
N GLU A 546 -18.07 -14.71 16.77
CA GLU A 546 -17.32 -13.52 17.13
C GLU A 546 -16.70 -12.90 15.87
N TYR A 547 -16.84 -11.60 15.71
CA TYR A 547 -16.21 -10.81 14.65
C TYR A 547 -15.26 -9.83 15.32
N PHE A 548 -14.03 -9.69 14.84
CA PHE A 548 -13.09 -8.69 15.39
C PHE A 548 -13.02 -7.51 14.44
N THR A 549 -13.12 -6.29 14.97
CA THR A 549 -12.83 -5.07 14.21
C THR A 549 -11.33 -4.78 14.22
N PRO A 550 -10.81 -3.99 13.27
CA PRO A 550 -9.47 -3.44 13.39
C PRO A 550 -9.32 -2.66 14.72
N GLU A 551 -8.15 -2.78 15.34
CA GLU A 551 -7.79 -1.97 16.50
C GLU A 551 -7.84 -0.49 16.13
N GLN A 552 -8.56 0.28 16.94
CA GLN A 552 -8.59 1.73 16.83
C GLN A 552 -7.53 2.32 17.75
N THR A 553 -6.59 3.07 17.18
CA THR A 553 -5.42 3.57 17.89
C THR A 553 -5.34 5.09 17.81
N PHE A 554 -5.20 5.74 18.96
CA PHE A 554 -4.99 7.18 19.08
C PHE A 554 -3.49 7.52 19.23
N SER A 555 -3.13 8.75 18.92
CA SER A 555 -1.75 9.25 19.06
C SER A 555 -1.37 9.59 20.51
N PHE A 556 -2.36 9.67 21.41
CA PHE A 556 -2.22 9.91 22.84
C PHE A 556 -3.20 9.05 23.64
N ASP A 557 -3.04 8.98 24.97
CA ASP A 557 -4.01 8.35 25.86
C ASP A 557 -5.22 9.29 25.98
N ALA A 558 -6.25 9.02 25.19
CA ALA A 558 -7.42 9.89 25.09
C ALA A 558 -8.39 9.63 26.25
N THR A 559 -8.86 10.70 26.87
CA THR A 559 -9.80 10.67 28.00
C THR A 559 -11.24 10.84 27.48
N ASN A 560 -12.18 10.17 28.15
CA ASN A 560 -13.62 10.35 27.90
C ASN A 560 -14.08 10.11 26.45
N VAL A 561 -13.43 9.19 25.74
CA VAL A 561 -13.81 8.77 24.38
C VAL A 561 -15.06 7.90 24.47
N ARG A 562 -16.14 8.32 23.84
CA ARG A 562 -17.36 7.53 23.74
C ARG A 562 -17.22 6.49 22.63
N VAL A 563 -17.52 5.25 22.97
CA VAL A 563 -17.46 4.08 22.09
C VAL A 563 -18.88 3.56 21.89
N TRP A 564 -19.31 3.43 20.64
CA TRP A 564 -20.59 2.79 20.33
C TRP A 564 -20.59 2.07 18.98
N GLY A 565 -21.38 1.00 18.90
CA GLY A 565 -21.58 0.22 17.69
C GLY A 565 -23.00 0.36 17.13
N ASP A 566 -23.11 0.55 15.83
CA ASP A 566 -24.34 0.40 15.05
C ASP A 566 -24.27 -0.97 14.35
N LEU A 567 -24.86 -1.97 15.01
CA LEU A 567 -24.81 -3.37 14.61
C LEU A 567 -26.20 -3.85 14.16
N GLU A 568 -26.26 -4.60 13.07
CA GLU A 568 -27.53 -5.18 12.57
C GLU A 568 -27.31 -6.64 12.21
N GLY A 569 -28.19 -7.51 12.71
CA GLY A 569 -28.25 -8.93 12.37
C GLY A 569 -29.56 -9.26 11.65
N LYS A 570 -29.50 -10.21 10.71
CA LYS A 570 -30.70 -10.76 10.05
C LYS A 570 -30.70 -12.27 10.08
N LEU A 571 -31.87 -12.88 10.18
CA LEU A 571 -32.00 -14.32 10.02
C LEU A 571 -31.58 -14.76 8.62
N MET A 572 -30.97 -15.95 8.53
CA MET A 572 -30.74 -16.59 7.24
C MET A 572 -32.09 -17.00 6.61
N PRO A 573 -32.18 -17.05 5.27
CA PRO A 573 -33.37 -17.58 4.60
C PRO A 573 -33.74 -18.96 5.16
N GLY A 574 -35.02 -19.16 5.52
CA GLY A 574 -35.51 -20.42 6.08
C GLY A 574 -35.15 -20.69 7.55
N ALA A 575 -34.42 -19.79 8.22
CA ALA A 575 -34.17 -19.89 9.66
C ALA A 575 -35.34 -19.31 10.48
N SER A 576 -35.70 -19.98 11.58
CA SER A 576 -36.61 -19.47 12.60
C SER A 576 -35.82 -18.97 13.82
N GLY A 577 -36.36 -17.99 14.54
CA GLY A 577 -35.75 -17.45 15.77
C GLY A 577 -35.63 -15.93 15.75
N SER A 578 -34.63 -15.40 16.46
CA SER A 578 -34.24 -13.98 16.46
C SER A 578 -32.76 -13.83 16.05
N ALA A 579 -32.42 -12.72 15.40
CA ALA A 579 -31.03 -12.37 15.09
C ALA A 579 -30.52 -11.44 16.19
N VAL A 580 -29.75 -11.99 17.14
CA VAL A 580 -29.23 -11.25 18.30
C VAL A 580 -27.77 -10.88 18.06
N VAL A 581 -27.48 -9.59 18.06
CA VAL A 581 -26.12 -9.05 17.93
C VAL A 581 -25.77 -8.25 19.17
N ASP A 582 -24.65 -8.61 19.79
CA ASP A 582 -24.06 -7.91 20.92
C ASP A 582 -22.70 -7.30 20.51
N LEU A 583 -22.19 -6.40 21.35
CA LEU A 583 -20.86 -5.82 21.21
C LEU A 583 -20.08 -6.12 22.48
N GLU A 584 -18.85 -6.59 22.32
CA GLU A 584 -17.85 -6.54 23.38
C GLU A 584 -16.72 -5.60 22.97
N ILE A 585 -16.06 -4.95 23.92
CA ILE A 585 -14.82 -4.21 23.66
C ILE A 585 -13.73 -4.63 24.63
N ASP A 586 -12.49 -4.33 24.28
CA ASP A 586 -11.32 -4.40 25.15
C ASP A 586 -10.48 -3.15 24.85
N TYR A 587 -9.91 -2.50 25.86
CA TYR A 587 -9.22 -1.24 25.67
C TYR A 587 -8.07 -1.06 26.65
N ARG A 588 -7.07 -0.27 26.25
CA ARG A 588 -5.90 0.02 27.08
C ARG A 588 -5.31 1.39 26.79
N THR A 589 -4.62 1.97 27.77
CA THR A 589 -3.69 3.10 27.60
C THR A 589 -2.34 2.61 27.09
N ASP A 590 -1.43 3.52 26.72
CA ASP A 590 -0.08 3.15 26.25
C ASP A 590 0.69 2.28 27.26
N ALA A 591 0.63 2.67 28.54
CA ALA A 591 1.24 1.96 29.66
C ALA A 591 0.41 0.76 30.16
N GLY A 592 -0.80 0.57 29.63
CA GLY A 592 -1.72 -0.50 30.00
C GLY A 592 -1.60 -1.75 29.13
N SER A 593 -2.19 -2.83 29.60
CA SER A 593 -2.37 -4.08 28.87
C SER A 593 -3.86 -4.34 28.66
N TYR A 594 -4.20 -5.05 27.60
CA TYR A 594 -5.55 -5.63 27.42
C TYR A 594 -5.82 -6.62 28.55
N ASP A 595 -7.01 -6.54 29.16
CA ASP A 595 -7.43 -7.38 30.28
C ASP A 595 -8.61 -8.31 29.94
N GLY A 596 -9.15 -8.19 28.73
CA GLY A 596 -10.15 -9.09 28.16
C GLY A 596 -11.36 -8.34 27.62
N PHE A 597 -12.10 -9.01 26.74
CA PHE A 597 -13.32 -8.45 26.19
C PHE A 597 -14.44 -8.41 27.23
N GLU A 598 -15.10 -7.26 27.33
CA GLU A 598 -16.27 -7.04 28.17
C GLU A 598 -17.50 -6.61 27.37
N ALA A 599 -18.68 -7.04 27.83
CA ALA A 599 -19.97 -6.67 27.23
C ALA A 599 -20.16 -5.16 27.23
N TRP A 600 -20.45 -4.60 26.05
CA TRP A 600 -20.40 -3.17 25.82
C TRP A 600 -21.70 -2.65 25.21
N THR A 601 -22.30 -1.70 25.89
CA THR A 601 -23.28 -0.77 25.30
C THR A 601 -22.59 0.56 25.03
N VAL A 602 -23.31 1.60 24.66
CA VAL A 602 -22.70 2.93 24.53
C VAL A 602 -22.10 3.39 25.86
N GLY A 603 -20.82 3.77 25.86
CA GLY A 603 -20.11 4.21 27.07
C GLY A 603 -18.83 4.99 26.76
N ASN A 604 -18.21 5.59 27.78
CA ASN A 604 -16.97 6.34 27.64
C ASN A 604 -15.79 5.59 28.26
N VAL A 605 -14.64 5.65 27.62
CA VAL A 605 -13.39 5.03 28.09
C VAL A 605 -12.24 6.04 28.08
N THR A 606 -11.21 5.74 28.87
CA THR A 606 -9.89 6.35 28.71
C THR A 606 -8.99 5.30 28.08
N ALA A 607 -8.56 5.53 26.84
CA ALA A 607 -7.84 4.53 26.06
C ALA A 607 -6.92 5.18 25.02
N ARG A 608 -5.86 4.45 24.66
CA ARG A 608 -5.07 4.66 23.45
C ARG A 608 -5.45 3.67 22.36
N ASN A 609 -5.70 2.42 22.74
CA ASN A 609 -6.10 1.37 21.82
C ASN A 609 -7.45 0.78 22.25
N ILE A 610 -8.34 0.57 21.29
CA ILE A 610 -9.66 -0.02 21.49
C ILE A 610 -9.86 -1.13 20.46
N LEU A 611 -10.16 -2.33 20.95
CA LEU A 611 -10.62 -3.48 20.18
C LEU A 611 -12.12 -3.60 20.36
N ALA A 612 -12.84 -3.91 19.28
CA ALA A 612 -14.26 -4.21 19.35
C ALA A 612 -14.53 -5.57 18.73
N LYS A 613 -15.49 -6.28 19.34
CA LYS A 613 -15.88 -7.63 18.98
C LYS A 613 -17.40 -7.75 18.90
N PRO A 614 -18.02 -7.51 17.74
CA PRO A 614 -19.40 -7.87 17.52
C PRO A 614 -19.61 -9.38 17.70
N ILE A 615 -20.66 -9.75 18.44
CA ILE A 615 -21.02 -11.13 18.73
C ILE A 615 -22.40 -11.42 18.17
N LEU A 616 -22.55 -12.51 17.43
CA LEU A 616 -23.83 -12.99 16.92
C LEU A 616 -24.20 -14.28 17.66
N ASP A 617 -25.27 -14.25 18.45
CA ASP A 617 -25.79 -15.42 19.18
C ASP A 617 -26.70 -16.25 18.27
N THR A 618 -26.21 -17.41 17.83
CA THR A 618 -26.96 -18.28 16.92
C THR A 618 -27.84 -19.28 17.64
N THR A 619 -27.77 -19.35 18.98
CA THR A 619 -28.70 -20.18 19.77
C THR A 619 -30.12 -19.65 19.71
N GLN A 620 -30.27 -18.33 19.54
CA GLN A 620 -31.55 -17.64 19.41
C GLN A 620 -32.14 -17.69 18.00
N GLY A 621 -31.30 -17.96 16.99
CA GLY A 621 -31.70 -18.04 15.59
C GLY A 621 -30.48 -18.04 14.67
N LYS A 622 -30.48 -18.92 13.66
CA LYS A 622 -29.41 -18.96 12.66
C LYS A 622 -29.41 -17.67 11.84
N SER A 623 -28.48 -16.78 12.14
CA SER A 623 -28.47 -15.40 11.68
C SER A 623 -27.13 -15.02 11.03
N ARG A 624 -27.10 -13.86 10.37
CA ARG A 624 -25.93 -13.22 9.76
C ARG A 624 -25.83 -11.77 10.22
N LEU A 625 -24.61 -11.24 10.28
CA LEU A 625 -24.36 -9.81 10.50
C LEU A 625 -24.53 -9.05 9.17
N THR A 626 -25.39 -8.03 9.14
CA THR A 626 -25.65 -7.19 7.96
C THR A 626 -25.11 -5.77 8.09
N LYS A 627 -24.83 -5.32 9.30
CA LYS A 627 -24.19 -4.02 9.57
C LYS A 627 -23.28 -4.12 10.79
N SER A 628 -22.14 -3.44 10.72
CA SER A 628 -21.27 -3.23 11.87
C SER A 628 -20.49 -1.95 11.66
N THR A 629 -20.91 -0.88 12.33
CA THR A 629 -20.20 0.40 12.31
C THR A 629 -19.80 0.75 13.72
N LEU A 630 -18.50 0.83 14.00
CA LEU A 630 -17.97 1.30 15.27
C LEU A 630 -17.69 2.79 15.16
N THR A 631 -18.19 3.58 16.11
CA THR A 631 -17.95 5.02 16.17
C THR A 631 -17.27 5.36 17.49
N LEU A 632 -16.19 6.13 17.37
CA LEU A 632 -15.48 6.76 18.49
C LEU A 632 -15.68 8.26 18.37
N ASP A 633 -16.29 8.87 19.38
CA ASP A 633 -16.56 10.30 19.39
C ASP A 633 -16.28 10.89 20.78
N VAL A 634 -16.10 12.21 20.84
CA VAL A 634 -15.83 12.92 22.10
C VAL A 634 -16.60 14.23 22.12
N LEU A 635 -17.00 14.66 23.30
CA LEU A 635 -17.60 15.98 23.49
C LEU A 635 -16.53 17.07 23.34
N ASP A 636 -16.91 18.21 22.76
CA ASP A 636 -16.06 19.39 22.85
C ASP A 636 -15.79 19.73 24.30
N ARG A 637 -14.51 19.96 24.60
CA ARG A 637 -14.05 20.48 25.87
C ARG A 637 -13.54 21.89 25.72
N GLU A 638 -13.61 22.60 26.83
CA GLU A 638 -13.08 23.95 26.95
C GLU A 638 -11.92 23.95 27.93
N GLU A 639 -10.83 24.59 27.53
CA GLU A 639 -9.69 24.85 28.38
C GLU A 639 -9.37 26.34 28.35
N SER A 640 -9.08 26.95 29.49
CA SER A 640 -8.74 28.37 29.54
C SER A 640 -7.75 28.66 30.65
N ALA A 641 -6.96 29.71 30.45
CA ALA A 641 -6.13 30.28 31.50
C ALA A 641 -6.10 31.81 31.39
N LYS A 642 -5.85 32.45 32.52
CA LYS A 642 -5.80 33.91 32.65
C LYS A 642 -4.42 34.39 33.08
N ASP A 643 -4.16 35.66 32.85
CA ASP A 643 -2.95 36.35 33.29
C ASP A 643 -1.65 35.72 32.77
N ILE A 644 -1.66 35.18 31.55
CA ILE A 644 -0.51 34.52 30.94
C ILE A 644 0.47 35.55 30.38
N VAL A 645 1.70 35.51 30.87
CA VAL A 645 2.79 36.38 30.40
C VAL A 645 3.36 35.87 29.08
N VAL A 646 3.26 36.70 28.05
CA VAL A 646 3.83 36.48 26.71
C VAL A 646 5.07 37.36 26.55
N SER A 647 6.23 36.74 26.30
CA SER A 647 7.48 37.46 26.06
C SER A 647 7.51 38.07 24.66
N SER A 648 8.28 39.14 24.46
CA SER A 648 8.61 39.60 23.11
C SER A 648 9.39 38.51 22.37
N GLY A 649 8.98 38.21 21.13
CA GLY A 649 9.41 37.02 20.38
C GLY A 649 8.41 35.87 20.43
N GLY A 650 7.38 35.95 21.28
CA GLY A 650 6.32 34.96 21.44
C GLY A 650 6.56 33.93 22.55
N SER A 651 5.47 33.45 23.14
CA SER A 651 5.47 32.38 24.15
C SER A 651 4.66 31.19 23.65
N THR A 652 5.19 29.98 23.87
CA THR A 652 4.42 28.74 23.63
C THR A 652 3.56 28.44 24.85
N ILE A 653 2.27 28.22 24.61
CA ILE A 653 1.27 27.84 25.60
C ILE A 653 0.86 26.39 25.29
N LEU A 654 1.00 25.52 26.28
CA LEU A 654 0.62 24.11 26.18
C LEU A 654 -0.72 23.88 26.85
N PHE A 655 -1.53 23.02 26.25
CA PHE A 655 -2.75 22.52 26.88
C PHE A 655 -2.39 21.46 27.93
N SER A 656 -3.17 21.40 29.00
CA SER A 656 -3.05 20.41 30.07
C SER A 656 -3.39 19.00 29.61
N GLU A 657 -4.32 18.88 28.66
CA GLU A 657 -4.60 17.66 27.91
C GLU A 657 -4.51 17.95 26.41
N GLN A 658 -4.15 16.95 25.62
CA GLN A 658 -4.10 17.08 24.16
C GLN A 658 -5.54 17.02 23.58
N PHE A 659 -5.85 17.84 22.57
CA PHE A 659 -7.09 17.74 21.80
C PHE A 659 -6.94 16.71 20.66
N HIS A 660 -8.03 16.12 20.19
CA HIS A 660 -8.00 15.27 18.99
C HIS A 660 -7.80 16.10 17.71
N TYR A 661 -8.29 17.33 17.67
CA TYR A 661 -8.10 18.29 16.59
C TYR A 661 -7.55 19.62 17.10
N ALA A 662 -6.94 20.43 16.24
CA ALA A 662 -6.49 21.76 16.65
C ALA A 662 -7.70 22.61 17.12
N PRO A 663 -7.73 23.06 18.38
CA PRO A 663 -8.90 23.73 18.94
C PRO A 663 -9.04 25.16 18.42
N ILE A 664 -10.24 25.72 18.55
CA ILE A 664 -10.48 27.13 18.29
C ILE A 664 -9.94 27.92 19.49
N ILE A 665 -8.96 28.79 19.24
CA ILE A 665 -8.36 29.64 20.27
C ILE A 665 -8.91 31.07 20.18
N GLN A 666 -9.44 31.57 21.30
CA GLN A 666 -9.76 32.97 21.53
C GLN A 666 -8.75 33.58 22.48
N LEU A 667 -8.19 34.74 22.11
CA LEU A 667 -7.22 35.48 22.90
C LEU A 667 -7.79 36.85 23.27
N THR A 668 -7.62 37.25 24.52
CA THR A 668 -7.90 38.60 25.01
C THR A 668 -6.64 39.16 25.63
N VAL A 669 -6.24 40.38 25.29
CA VAL A 669 -5.08 41.03 25.89
C VAL A 669 -5.51 41.92 27.06
N ASP A 670 -4.81 41.83 28.18
CA ASP A 670 -4.99 42.78 29.29
C ASP A 670 -4.00 43.94 29.11
N ALA A 671 -4.51 45.09 28.68
CA ALA A 671 -3.69 46.26 28.40
C ALA A 671 -4.46 47.58 28.59
N THR A 672 -3.73 48.62 29.01
CA THR A 672 -4.24 50.00 29.09
C THR A 672 -3.91 50.83 27.83
N SER A 673 -3.20 50.25 26.87
CA SER A 673 -2.83 50.82 25.57
C SER A 673 -3.26 49.89 24.43
N GLY A 674 -3.23 50.37 23.18
CA GLY A 674 -3.66 49.61 22.01
C GLY A 674 -2.71 48.45 21.68
N LEU A 675 -3.00 47.27 22.23
CA LEU A 675 -2.34 46.01 21.90
C LEU A 675 -3.33 45.06 21.24
N PHE A 676 -2.84 44.13 20.42
CA PHE A 676 -3.65 43.04 19.89
C PHE A 676 -2.86 41.71 19.93
N PRO A 677 -3.48 40.63 20.40
CA PRO A 677 -2.84 39.33 20.44
C PRO A 677 -2.92 38.62 19.07
N VAL A 678 -1.87 37.90 18.73
CA VAL A 678 -1.79 37.05 17.53
C VAL A 678 -1.46 35.63 17.99
N LYS A 679 -2.15 34.65 17.42
CA LYS A 679 -1.85 33.23 17.59
C LYS A 679 -1.20 32.68 16.32
N SER A 680 -0.22 31.80 16.51
CA SER A 680 0.41 31.03 15.44
C SER A 680 0.65 29.59 15.93
N THR A 681 0.97 28.68 15.00
CA THR A 681 1.37 27.31 15.32
C THR A 681 0.36 26.58 16.24
N VAL A 682 -0.94 26.76 15.99
CA VAL A 682 -1.98 26.06 16.77
C VAL A 682 -1.93 24.58 16.41
N THR A 683 -1.60 23.75 17.39
CA THR A 683 -1.57 22.29 17.29
C THR A 683 -2.61 21.68 18.23
N THR A 684 -2.67 20.36 18.30
CA THR A 684 -3.48 19.62 19.28
C THR A 684 -2.99 19.76 20.72
N SER A 685 -1.72 20.15 20.93
CA SER A 685 -1.07 20.19 22.25
C SER A 685 -0.75 21.59 22.73
N GLY A 686 -0.90 22.61 21.90
CA GLY A 686 -0.69 24.00 22.30
C GLY A 686 -0.77 24.99 21.15
N PHE A 687 -0.35 26.22 21.41
CA PHE A 687 -0.21 27.26 20.40
C PHE A 687 0.88 28.27 20.81
N THR A 688 1.35 29.07 19.86
CA THR A 688 2.23 30.20 20.15
C THR A 688 1.42 31.48 20.18
N ALA A 689 1.58 32.28 21.24
CA ALA A 689 0.99 33.59 21.39
C ALA A 689 2.05 34.69 21.23
N GLN A 690 1.67 35.78 20.55
CA GLN A 690 2.46 37.01 20.41
C GLN A 690 1.54 38.21 20.66
N VAL A 691 2.11 39.34 21.10
CA VAL A 691 1.34 40.56 21.38
C VAL A 691 1.99 41.73 20.67
N PHE A 692 1.25 42.35 19.75
CA PHE A 692 1.73 43.44 18.92
C PHE A 692 1.14 44.78 19.37
N ASN A 693 1.93 45.84 19.22
CA ASN A 693 1.43 47.21 19.33
C ASN A 693 0.83 47.71 18.00
N THR A 694 0.23 48.90 18.00
CA THR A 694 -0.35 49.53 16.80
C THR A 694 0.65 49.83 15.67
N SER A 695 1.96 49.68 15.92
CA SER A 695 3.03 49.85 14.94
C SER A 695 3.55 48.51 14.39
N ASN A 696 2.84 47.41 14.62
CA ASN A 696 3.20 46.04 14.22
C ASN A 696 4.55 45.55 14.79
N GLN A 697 4.95 46.02 15.99
CA GLN A 697 6.10 45.48 16.71
C GLN A 697 5.63 44.52 17.80
N ASP A 698 6.24 43.33 17.86
CA ASP A 698 6.02 42.37 18.96
C ASP A 698 6.67 42.91 20.23
N VAL A 699 5.85 43.19 21.24
CA VAL A 699 6.26 43.82 22.50
C VAL A 699 6.07 42.89 23.70
N GLY A 700 5.48 41.71 23.51
CA GLY A 700 4.99 40.89 24.61
C GLY A 700 3.85 41.56 25.40
N GLY A 701 3.29 40.86 26.38
CA GLY A 701 2.17 41.36 27.17
C GLY A 701 1.54 40.30 28.06
N ILE A 702 0.38 40.59 28.62
CA ILE A 702 -0.43 39.65 29.40
C ILE A 702 -1.69 39.32 28.61
N ILE A 703 -2.02 38.04 28.50
CA ILE A 703 -3.21 37.58 27.79
C ILE A 703 -4.04 36.60 28.64
N ASP A 704 -5.33 36.60 28.38
CA ASP A 704 -6.25 35.51 28.70
C ASP A 704 -6.50 34.70 27.43
N TRP A 705 -6.65 33.39 27.55
CA TRP A 705 -6.99 32.53 26.42
C TRP A 705 -8.04 31.49 26.76
N GLN A 706 -8.79 31.10 25.74
CA GLN A 706 -9.78 30.03 25.78
C GLN A 706 -9.61 29.17 24.53
N ALA A 707 -9.55 27.86 24.71
CA ALA A 707 -9.50 26.84 23.68
C ALA A 707 -10.78 26.02 23.74
N THR A 708 -11.47 25.86 22.61
CA THR A 708 -12.67 25.01 22.51
C THR A 708 -12.50 24.03 21.36
N GLY A 709 -12.70 22.74 21.63
CA GLY A 709 -12.63 21.68 20.62
C GLY A 709 -12.63 20.28 21.21
N ALA A 710 -12.52 19.28 20.34
CA ALA A 710 -12.46 17.85 20.66
C ALA A 710 -11.04 17.34 20.68
#